data_AF-A0A0U1LKA1-F1
#
_entry.id   AF-A0A0U1LKA1-F1
#
_cell.length_a   1.000
_cell.length_b   1.000
_cell.length_c   1.000
_cell.angle_alpha   90.00
_cell.angle_beta   90.00
_cell.angle_gamma   90.00
#
_symmetry.space_group_name_H-M   'P 1'
#
loop_
_entity.id
_entity.type
_entity.pdbx_description
1 polymer ?
#
loop_
_entity_poly.entity_id
_entity_poly.type
_entity_poly.pdbx_seq_one_letter_code
_entity_poly.pdbx_strand_id
1 'polypeptide(L)'
;MASSLWNLLGVRDTSKATSTNENSPVRALPASWYTSQEMFELERRGIFCKRWLFTTHKARLPNPGDWVKYDVAGFQFIVVKDREGKINAFHNVCRHRGFPVVTGDQGSSKIFACKYHGWSYGLNGKLAKAPSYQGLEGFDKSKNGLFPIHVHVDTNGFVWVNLDAGERPEIAWEDDFKGIDLQPRFQNYNFDDYVFDHTWEQEGDYNWKILADNYNECYHCPTTHPDIPAVADLSTYSVSTKDGSIIHDAHSTEEQIASGLRVASTYYFPNASMNVSPNFFFMQRFVPTSPTSATMKYEVYRNKNATDEDFEYVNSMYKRIMSEDKYLCDLTQKNLNRGVFINGLLHPEKEKGPLYFQKMIRDVVTEHYRREQKAKREIWPARQTLPELSLVSEKDIEFCSGLSCQTGNDYKVNESRYLLASHLTRPPDLQARTQLVTTSRPDSRVGDLATFDTRLSPQPHQAVLAAVCVDDAARELSSEVALQSRLSQLQVCFFTIYPYRAVKRDLTFISLRRKKIRCPGEKPACSCCLRLNQHCSYAAAPPRAVLGEQSRDKLADLEEKVNLILSGNIPIQSTRQEQILEEIKTSLSKSGHPSASGDRRYSVNDNNHPARFGLEDSSRGTSSLSLSVSKAIDIYFKYWHRQPLWCFNLDELEDQDDLPDELVWSIQALAAPFTQDSDHWQYYANNARRLIMFRVANGTVELSTMEGLCLLSYGFFINGEDNLGRFHLSLAIQLCRSAMLDVESTYTNNDPFTERKKRLFWSLQSLEQTYGRQTGLLSIPTETWRPWFSAYPKSNRPRPPPLPRDNIGCSTPEDIGIWSMTIYFGWIWSRVRTYVYECSCNRLKEPWFHDSMYAMILSDLMEIENRTPLCHRYESVKFYERKAEELRLHRAYWVPWLKAQFLYHAIHTVLNHPFLYIVASQHNQNLAIPNSFWRRSSELVLLHATWIVRLIDMVQDKQVRMVDPSICHMVAIAATVQLYYCCSADPRLKYKSNVDLAKCRKFLKNFAPLSRACEYLDRTLDKLMSVASGSESMDYEDWMPAKIHLNIPLMWEILQFSCNDNQSPQETLTSNLLHSSLTPSTAAPTIDREDEMDEDSLTLEIIATTSPEVNVNTADGGQAVPMPFYRPQPVPAAPPGSSATSSTGTKNAMQEKMVAPENLMFTSNTPWLWADPGQFEDMENMSHLDFQALTGTAGGSAWWDLGNL
;
A
#
# COMPACT_ATOMS: atom_id res chain seq x y z
N MET A 1 -30.44 -30.77 -41.53
CA MET A 1 -29.65 -29.79 -42.31
C MET A 1 -30.60 -28.90 -43.09
N ALA A 2 -31.08 -27.81 -42.50
CA ALA A 2 -32.04 -26.88 -43.15
C ALA A 2 -32.02 -25.45 -42.55
N SER A 3 -31.56 -25.30 -41.31
CA SER A 3 -31.44 -24.01 -40.59
C SER A 3 -30.21 -23.18 -40.98
N SER A 4 -29.18 -23.78 -41.58
CA SER A 4 -27.89 -23.13 -41.84
C SER A 4 -27.85 -22.24 -43.10
N LEU A 5 -28.86 -22.34 -43.98
CA LEU A 5 -28.86 -21.61 -45.27
C LEU A 5 -29.48 -20.21 -45.22
N TRP A 6 -30.34 -19.91 -44.23
CA TRP A 6 -31.07 -18.63 -44.17
C TRP A 6 -30.22 -17.45 -43.67
N ASN A 7 -29.19 -17.70 -42.87
CA ASN A 7 -28.34 -16.64 -42.31
C ASN A 7 -27.34 -16.04 -43.32
N LEU A 8 -27.19 -16.63 -44.52
CA LEU A 8 -26.16 -16.23 -45.50
C LEU A 8 -26.64 -15.16 -46.51
N LEU A 9 -27.93 -14.80 -46.51
CA LEU A 9 -28.55 -13.98 -47.56
C LEU A 9 -29.03 -12.58 -47.12
N GLY A 10 -28.70 -12.13 -45.91
CA GLY A 10 -28.70 -10.71 -45.54
C GLY A 10 -30.06 -9.97 -45.47
N VAL A 11 -31.17 -10.58 -45.87
CA VAL A 11 -32.51 -9.97 -45.82
C VAL A 11 -33.13 -10.18 -44.43
N ARG A 12 -33.19 -9.12 -43.63
CA ARG A 12 -34.04 -9.07 -42.43
C ARG A 12 -35.47 -8.74 -42.86
N ASP A 13 -36.37 -9.70 -42.76
CA ASP A 13 -37.81 -9.47 -42.84
C ASP A 13 -38.26 -8.61 -41.64
N THR A 14 -38.79 -7.43 -41.91
CA THR A 14 -39.24 -6.46 -40.89
C THR A 14 -40.71 -6.66 -40.49
N SER A 15 -41.28 -7.86 -40.62
CA SER A 15 -42.72 -8.12 -40.44
C SER A 15 -43.12 -9.23 -39.44
N LYS A 16 -42.35 -9.41 -38.35
CA LYS A 16 -42.84 -10.14 -37.15
C LYS A 16 -42.23 -9.64 -35.84
N ALA A 17 -42.95 -8.76 -35.18
CA ALA A 17 -42.81 -8.58 -33.74
C ALA A 17 -43.45 -9.80 -33.04
N THR A 18 -42.63 -10.74 -32.58
CA THR A 18 -43.09 -11.76 -31.63
C THR A 18 -43.46 -11.05 -30.33
N SER A 19 -44.72 -11.14 -29.92
CA SER A 19 -45.20 -10.67 -28.63
C SER A 19 -44.45 -11.39 -27.51
N THR A 20 -43.46 -10.73 -26.92
CA THR A 20 -42.79 -11.19 -25.71
C THR A 20 -43.80 -11.28 -24.59
N ASN A 21 -43.88 -12.42 -23.92
CA ASN A 21 -44.81 -12.64 -22.82
C ASN A 21 -44.40 -11.73 -21.64
N GLU A 22 -45.14 -10.65 -21.39
CA GLU A 22 -44.67 -9.49 -20.61
C GLU A 22 -44.35 -9.83 -19.14
N ASN A 23 -44.85 -10.95 -18.62
CA ASN A 23 -44.57 -11.49 -17.28
C ASN A 23 -43.38 -12.46 -17.20
N SER A 24 -42.53 -12.60 -18.22
CA SER A 24 -41.29 -13.41 -18.13
C SER A 24 -40.14 -12.62 -17.50
N PRO A 25 -39.36 -13.20 -16.56
CA PRO A 25 -38.21 -12.51 -15.95
C PRO A 25 -37.07 -12.30 -16.94
N VAL A 26 -36.35 -11.18 -16.80
CA VAL A 26 -35.38 -10.68 -17.80
C VAL A 26 -33.96 -10.75 -17.26
N ARG A 27 -32.98 -11.15 -18.08
CA ARG A 27 -31.57 -11.24 -17.65
C ARG A 27 -30.93 -9.86 -17.49
N ALA A 28 -30.26 -9.66 -16.36
CA ALA A 28 -29.46 -8.46 -16.07
C ALA A 28 -28.21 -8.35 -16.97
N LEU A 29 -27.52 -7.21 -16.93
CA LEU A 29 -26.16 -7.06 -17.47
C LEU A 29 -25.19 -8.10 -16.87
N PRO A 30 -24.20 -8.58 -17.63
CA PRO A 30 -23.23 -9.53 -17.12
C PRO A 30 -22.22 -8.85 -16.17
N ALA A 31 -21.72 -9.60 -15.19
CA ALA A 31 -20.78 -9.14 -14.17
C ALA A 31 -19.55 -8.41 -14.73
N SER A 32 -19.08 -8.79 -15.92
CA SER A 32 -17.97 -8.14 -16.62
C SER A 32 -18.22 -6.65 -16.93
N TRP A 33 -19.48 -6.21 -17.08
CA TRP A 33 -19.81 -4.80 -17.29
C TRP A 33 -19.67 -3.97 -15.99
N TYR A 34 -19.51 -4.63 -14.85
CA TYR A 34 -19.27 -4.02 -13.55
C TYR A 34 -17.82 -4.24 -13.07
N THR A 35 -16.91 -4.73 -13.93
CA THR A 35 -15.49 -5.00 -13.57
C THR A 35 -14.46 -4.69 -14.66
N SER A 36 -14.82 -4.69 -15.95
CA SER A 36 -13.89 -4.43 -17.07
C SER A 36 -13.48 -2.96 -17.15
N GLN A 37 -12.17 -2.70 -17.25
CA GLN A 37 -11.60 -1.37 -17.51
C GLN A 37 -11.99 -0.87 -18.91
N GLU A 38 -12.01 -1.76 -19.89
CA GLU A 38 -12.36 -1.46 -21.28
C GLU A 38 -13.82 -1.00 -21.40
N MET A 39 -14.73 -1.64 -20.64
CA MET A 39 -16.11 -1.19 -20.50
C MET A 39 -16.19 0.18 -19.83
N PHE A 40 -15.42 0.43 -18.77
CA PHE A 40 -15.42 1.73 -18.10
C PHE A 40 -14.91 2.85 -19.01
N GLU A 41 -13.82 2.64 -19.77
CA GLU A 41 -13.34 3.64 -20.74
C GLU A 41 -14.36 3.88 -21.88
N LEU A 42 -15.09 2.85 -22.30
CA LEU A 42 -16.18 2.98 -23.27
C LEU A 42 -17.39 3.73 -22.67
N GLU A 43 -17.71 3.53 -21.40
CA GLU A 43 -18.73 4.31 -20.67
C GLU A 43 -18.32 5.79 -20.54
N ARG A 44 -17.05 6.08 -20.24
CA ARG A 44 -16.51 7.45 -20.20
C ARG A 44 -16.74 8.18 -21.52
N ARG A 45 -16.47 7.53 -22.66
CA ARG A 45 -16.63 8.10 -24.01
C ARG A 45 -18.08 8.16 -24.49
N GLY A 46 -18.84 7.09 -24.30
CA GLY A 46 -20.20 6.94 -24.86
C GLY A 46 -21.30 7.56 -24.02
N ILE A 47 -21.12 7.62 -22.69
CA ILE A 47 -22.10 8.15 -21.73
C ILE A 47 -21.65 9.53 -21.24
N PHE A 48 -20.59 9.57 -20.42
CA PHE A 48 -20.26 10.76 -19.62
C PHE A 48 -19.75 11.95 -20.46
N CYS A 49 -19.14 11.71 -21.62
CA CYS A 49 -18.77 12.78 -22.56
C CYS A 49 -19.93 13.34 -23.41
N LYS A 50 -21.13 12.74 -23.38
CA LYS A 50 -22.20 12.98 -24.37
C LYS A 50 -23.57 13.30 -23.82
N ARG A 51 -23.90 12.74 -22.65
CA ARG A 51 -25.21 12.89 -22.01
C ARG A 51 -25.24 14.14 -21.15
N TRP A 52 -26.42 14.69 -20.98
CA TRP A 52 -26.63 15.78 -20.03
C TRP A 52 -26.51 15.25 -18.60
N LEU A 53 -25.56 15.81 -17.86
CA LEU A 53 -25.22 15.45 -16.49
C LEU A 53 -25.90 16.43 -15.52
N PHE A 54 -26.83 15.93 -14.70
CA PHE A 54 -27.46 16.72 -13.67
C PHE A 54 -26.44 17.02 -12.56
N THR A 55 -26.15 18.30 -12.31
CA THR A 55 -24.94 18.72 -11.60
C THR A 55 -25.21 19.41 -10.27
N THR A 56 -26.03 20.46 -10.25
CA THR A 56 -26.32 21.26 -9.05
C THR A 56 -27.60 22.09 -9.21
N HIS A 57 -27.90 23.02 -8.30
CA HIS A 57 -28.99 23.99 -8.40
C HIS A 57 -28.47 25.43 -8.32
N LYS A 58 -29.20 26.40 -8.91
CA LYS A 58 -28.84 27.82 -8.91
C LYS A 58 -28.58 28.40 -7.50
N ALA A 59 -29.21 27.85 -6.46
CA ALA A 59 -29.00 28.25 -5.06
C ALA A 59 -27.58 27.92 -4.53
N ARG A 60 -26.84 27.02 -5.18
CA ARG A 60 -25.42 26.75 -4.89
C ARG A 60 -24.49 27.92 -5.28
N LEU A 61 -24.95 28.77 -6.19
CA LEU A 61 -24.21 29.91 -6.75
C LEU A 61 -25.00 31.22 -6.53
N PRO A 62 -25.13 31.70 -5.27
CA PRO A 62 -25.94 32.87 -4.98
C PRO A 62 -25.38 34.15 -5.62
N ASN A 63 -24.07 34.41 -5.55
CA ASN A 63 -23.48 35.68 -5.97
C ASN A 63 -22.71 35.59 -7.30
N PRO A 64 -22.65 36.67 -8.08
CA PRO A 64 -21.70 36.82 -9.18
C PRO A 64 -20.25 36.64 -8.73
N GLY A 65 -19.52 35.73 -9.37
CA GLY A 65 -18.17 35.31 -8.97
C GLY A 65 -18.09 34.00 -8.21
N ASP A 66 -19.20 33.50 -7.66
CA ASP A 66 -19.24 32.22 -6.97
C ASP A 66 -19.06 31.06 -7.96
N TRP A 67 -18.29 30.05 -7.55
CA TRP A 67 -17.98 28.86 -8.33
C TRP A 67 -17.84 27.60 -7.46
N VAL A 68 -18.15 26.45 -8.06
CA VAL A 68 -17.92 25.11 -7.48
C VAL A 68 -17.25 24.23 -8.53
N LYS A 69 -16.29 23.41 -8.08
CA LYS A 69 -15.53 22.46 -8.89
C LYS A 69 -16.17 21.08 -8.78
N TYR A 70 -16.33 20.42 -9.91
CA TYR A 70 -16.93 19.10 -10.06
C TYR A 70 -15.96 18.15 -10.74
N ASP A 71 -16.13 16.85 -10.48
CA ASP A 71 -15.51 15.77 -11.24
C ASP A 71 -16.58 14.73 -11.55
N VAL A 72 -16.57 14.21 -12.78
CA VAL A 72 -17.33 13.03 -13.18
C VAL A 72 -16.43 12.16 -14.05
N ALA A 73 -16.18 10.92 -13.63
CA ALA A 73 -15.37 9.95 -14.38
C ALA A 73 -13.96 10.45 -14.77
N GLY A 74 -13.33 11.29 -13.93
CA GLY A 74 -12.03 11.90 -14.18
C GLY A 74 -12.06 13.14 -15.07
N PHE A 75 -13.25 13.63 -15.45
CA PHE A 75 -13.42 14.92 -16.12
C PHE A 75 -13.68 16.01 -15.08
N GLN A 76 -12.64 16.78 -14.76
CA GLN A 76 -12.73 17.88 -13.81
C GLN A 76 -13.17 19.20 -14.49
N PHE A 77 -14.19 19.84 -13.93
CA PHE A 77 -14.74 21.10 -14.43
C PHE A 77 -15.12 22.08 -13.31
N ILE A 78 -15.37 23.32 -13.69
CA ILE A 78 -15.84 24.41 -12.83
C ILE A 78 -17.20 24.84 -13.34
N VAL A 79 -18.19 24.97 -12.45
CA VAL A 79 -19.45 25.70 -12.71
C VAL A 79 -19.36 27.04 -11.98
N VAL A 80 -19.68 28.14 -12.66
CA VAL A 80 -19.44 29.51 -12.19
C VAL A 80 -20.58 30.44 -12.59
N LYS A 81 -20.94 31.39 -11.71
CA LYS A 81 -21.83 32.50 -12.03
C LYS A 81 -21.01 33.73 -12.44
N ASP A 82 -21.23 34.22 -13.66
CA ASP A 82 -20.52 35.41 -14.17
C ASP A 82 -21.09 36.73 -13.61
N ARG A 83 -20.55 37.88 -14.07
CA ARG A 83 -20.92 39.21 -13.55
C ARG A 83 -22.28 39.67 -14.05
N GLU A 84 -22.67 39.10 -15.18
CA GLU A 84 -23.91 39.27 -15.90
C GLU A 84 -25.02 38.38 -15.29
N GLY A 85 -24.68 37.53 -14.31
CA GLY A 85 -25.59 36.68 -13.55
C GLY A 85 -25.83 35.30 -14.16
N LYS A 86 -25.22 35.01 -15.32
CA LYS A 86 -25.38 33.75 -16.06
C LYS A 86 -24.47 32.67 -15.45
N ILE A 87 -24.99 31.44 -15.39
CA ILE A 87 -24.20 30.25 -15.05
C ILE A 87 -23.49 29.73 -16.31
N ASN A 88 -22.19 29.49 -16.22
CA ASN A 88 -21.35 28.92 -17.27
C ASN A 88 -20.50 27.78 -16.68
N ALA A 89 -19.99 26.88 -17.53
CA ALA A 89 -19.09 25.82 -17.11
C ALA A 89 -17.87 25.71 -18.03
N PHE A 90 -16.73 25.28 -17.46
CA PHE A 90 -15.45 25.13 -18.16
C PHE A 90 -14.65 23.96 -17.59
N HIS A 91 -13.91 23.24 -18.42
CA HIS A 91 -12.93 22.27 -17.92
C HIS A 91 -11.88 23.01 -17.07
N ASN A 92 -11.43 22.40 -15.96
CA ASN A 92 -10.44 23.01 -15.06
C ASN A 92 -9.00 22.89 -15.62
N VAL A 93 -8.78 23.33 -16.86
CA VAL A 93 -7.55 23.09 -17.63
C VAL A 93 -7.07 24.39 -18.26
N CYS A 94 -5.89 24.88 -17.84
CA CYS A 94 -5.30 26.09 -18.41
C CYS A 94 -4.78 25.84 -19.83
N ARG A 95 -5.23 26.66 -20.79
CA ARG A 95 -4.89 26.58 -22.22
C ARG A 95 -3.40 26.65 -22.55
N HIS A 96 -2.57 27.17 -21.65
CA HIS A 96 -1.12 27.26 -21.87
C HIS A 96 -0.43 25.89 -21.78
N ARG A 97 -0.56 25.20 -20.63
CA ARG A 97 0.20 23.97 -20.29
C ARG A 97 -0.59 23.05 -19.33
N GLY A 98 -1.90 22.95 -19.50
CA GLY A 98 -2.79 21.98 -18.83
C GLY A 98 -3.10 22.23 -17.33
N PHE A 99 -2.23 22.93 -16.59
CA PHE A 99 -2.35 23.11 -15.14
C PHE A 99 -3.73 23.64 -14.67
N PRO A 100 -4.28 23.15 -13.54
CA PRO A 100 -5.60 23.54 -13.06
C PRO A 100 -5.76 25.04 -12.81
N VAL A 101 -6.91 25.58 -13.20
CA VAL A 101 -7.22 27.01 -13.15
C VAL A 101 -7.62 27.41 -11.73
N VAL A 102 -8.40 26.56 -11.04
CA VAL A 102 -8.68 26.64 -9.60
C VAL A 102 -8.19 25.37 -8.90
N THR A 103 -7.76 25.49 -7.64
CA THR A 103 -7.25 24.34 -6.86
C THR A 103 -8.17 23.92 -5.72
N GLY A 104 -8.98 24.82 -5.17
CA GLY A 104 -10.00 24.49 -4.17
C GLY A 104 -11.24 23.84 -4.79
N ASP A 105 -12.20 23.45 -3.96
CA ASP A 105 -13.43 22.74 -4.38
C ASP A 105 -14.62 23.68 -4.58
N GLN A 106 -14.62 24.82 -3.89
CA GLN A 106 -15.54 25.93 -4.11
C GLN A 106 -14.85 27.27 -3.78
N GLY A 107 -15.44 28.37 -4.22
CA GLY A 107 -14.98 29.70 -3.83
C GLY A 107 -15.76 30.82 -4.52
N SER A 108 -15.29 32.06 -4.32
CA SER A 108 -15.76 33.23 -5.06
C SER A 108 -14.56 33.95 -5.69
N SER A 109 -14.69 34.46 -6.90
CA SER A 109 -13.55 34.99 -7.67
C SER A 109 -13.99 36.05 -8.69
N LYS A 110 -13.19 37.12 -8.83
CA LYS A 110 -13.43 38.19 -9.81
C LYS A 110 -12.81 37.91 -11.18
N ILE A 111 -11.83 37.00 -11.23
CA ILE A 111 -11.08 36.57 -12.40
C ILE A 111 -10.43 35.21 -12.05
N PHE A 112 -10.31 34.31 -13.02
CA PHE A 112 -9.64 33.02 -12.84
C PHE A 112 -8.17 33.13 -13.26
N ALA A 113 -7.23 33.06 -12.31
CA ALA A 113 -5.79 33.23 -12.58
C ALA A 113 -5.03 31.92 -12.36
N CYS A 114 -4.51 31.33 -13.45
CA CYS A 114 -3.72 30.09 -13.39
C CYS A 114 -2.39 30.33 -12.65
N LYS A 115 -2.20 29.62 -11.54
CA LYS A 115 -1.03 29.76 -10.64
C LYS A 115 0.31 29.43 -11.30
N TYR A 116 0.34 28.71 -12.42
CA TYR A 116 1.60 28.25 -13.05
C TYR A 116 2.31 29.36 -13.84
N HIS A 117 1.59 30.13 -14.66
CA HIS A 117 2.17 31.15 -15.55
C HIS A 117 1.37 32.47 -15.59
N GLY A 118 0.43 32.68 -14.66
CA GLY A 118 -0.34 33.94 -14.57
C GLY A 118 -1.27 34.22 -15.75
N TRP A 119 -1.63 33.21 -16.55
CA TRP A 119 -2.70 33.31 -17.54
C TRP A 119 -4.04 33.50 -16.81
N SER A 120 -4.75 34.58 -17.14
CA SER A 120 -5.96 35.03 -16.44
C SER A 120 -7.17 35.11 -17.37
N TYR A 121 -8.26 34.47 -16.97
CA TYR A 121 -9.51 34.32 -17.72
C TYR A 121 -10.66 35.01 -16.99
N GLY A 122 -11.61 35.58 -17.74
CA GLY A 122 -12.88 36.05 -17.21
C GLY A 122 -13.75 34.89 -16.70
N LEU A 123 -14.81 35.21 -15.96
CA LEU A 123 -15.79 34.21 -15.48
C LEU A 123 -16.62 33.61 -16.63
N ASN A 124 -16.62 34.27 -17.79
CA ASN A 124 -17.11 33.76 -19.07
C ASN A 124 -16.03 33.05 -19.91
N GLY A 125 -14.96 32.56 -19.28
CA GLY A 125 -13.87 31.77 -19.89
C GLY A 125 -12.89 32.53 -20.79
N LYS A 126 -13.22 33.75 -21.23
CA LYS A 126 -12.39 34.52 -22.18
C LYS A 126 -11.04 34.90 -21.59
N LEU A 127 -9.95 34.69 -22.34
CA LEU A 127 -8.58 35.03 -21.91
C LEU A 127 -8.38 36.56 -21.85
N ALA A 128 -8.29 37.11 -20.64
CA ALA A 128 -8.02 38.53 -20.43
C ALA A 128 -6.51 38.84 -20.58
N LYS A 129 -5.65 38.04 -19.96
CA LYS A 129 -4.19 38.26 -19.90
C LYS A 129 -3.41 36.94 -20.03
N ALA A 130 -2.50 36.89 -20.98
CA ALA A 130 -1.36 35.97 -21.00
C ALA A 130 -0.08 36.82 -20.84
N PRO A 131 0.70 36.71 -19.74
CA PRO A 131 1.90 37.53 -19.54
C PRO A 131 2.95 37.26 -20.63
N SER A 132 3.61 38.31 -21.13
CA SER A 132 4.62 38.27 -22.20
C SER A 132 4.13 37.83 -23.58
N TYR A 133 2.83 37.59 -23.77
CA TYR A 133 2.20 37.38 -25.08
C TYR A 133 1.61 38.70 -25.67
N GLN A 134 1.96 39.86 -25.11
CA GLN A 134 1.57 41.16 -25.65
C GLN A 134 2.42 41.48 -26.89
N GLY A 135 1.78 41.59 -28.06
CA GLY A 135 2.46 42.00 -29.30
C GLY A 135 3.25 40.89 -30.01
N LEU A 136 3.15 39.63 -29.58
CA LEU A 136 3.67 38.50 -30.35
C LEU A 136 2.80 38.29 -31.60
N GLU A 137 3.45 38.29 -32.77
CA GLU A 137 2.79 38.01 -34.04
C GLU A 137 2.19 36.59 -34.05
N GLY A 138 1.02 36.43 -34.67
CA GLY A 138 0.26 35.18 -34.68
C GLY A 138 -0.50 34.84 -33.37
N PHE A 139 -0.24 35.50 -32.24
CA PHE A 139 -0.96 35.18 -30.99
C PHE A 139 -2.33 35.87 -30.87
N ASP A 140 -3.38 35.10 -31.15
CA ASP A 140 -4.77 35.51 -30.96
C ASP A 140 -5.31 35.09 -29.59
N LYS A 141 -5.64 36.06 -28.73
CA LYS A 141 -6.27 35.81 -27.41
C LYS A 141 -7.65 35.13 -27.51
N SER A 142 -8.42 35.41 -28.56
CA SER A 142 -9.82 34.95 -28.67
C SER A 142 -9.89 33.43 -28.79
N LYS A 143 -8.95 32.82 -29.52
CA LYS A 143 -8.79 31.37 -29.71
C LYS A 143 -8.27 30.63 -28.47
N ASN A 144 -7.92 31.37 -27.40
CA ASN A 144 -7.22 30.87 -26.22
C ASN A 144 -8.00 31.04 -24.89
N GLY A 145 -9.33 31.19 -24.94
CA GLY A 145 -10.21 31.08 -23.76
C GLY A 145 -10.28 29.66 -23.19
N LEU A 146 -10.76 29.51 -21.94
CA LEU A 146 -10.99 28.21 -21.32
C LEU A 146 -11.91 27.34 -22.19
N PHE A 147 -11.68 26.02 -22.17
CA PHE A 147 -12.54 25.06 -22.89
C PHE A 147 -13.94 25.08 -22.28
N PRO A 148 -14.97 25.51 -23.03
CA PRO A 148 -16.33 25.60 -22.52
C PRO A 148 -16.95 24.21 -22.36
N ILE A 149 -17.94 24.14 -21.49
CA ILE A 149 -18.84 23.00 -21.30
C ILE A 149 -20.25 23.56 -21.51
N HIS A 150 -21.12 22.81 -22.18
CA HIS A 150 -22.50 23.26 -22.40
C HIS A 150 -23.25 23.27 -21.07
N VAL A 151 -24.07 24.30 -20.85
CA VAL A 151 -24.89 24.45 -19.63
C VAL A 151 -26.34 24.73 -20.03
N HIS A 152 -27.26 23.99 -19.42
CA HIS A 152 -28.69 24.28 -19.41
C HIS A 152 -29.12 24.57 -17.96
N VAL A 153 -30.00 25.55 -17.77
CA VAL A 153 -30.62 25.84 -16.48
C VAL A 153 -32.13 25.84 -16.69
N ASP A 154 -32.83 24.90 -16.05
CA ASP A 154 -34.26 24.67 -16.28
C ASP A 154 -35.17 25.63 -15.49
N THR A 155 -36.50 25.53 -15.65
CA THR A 155 -37.44 26.46 -14.99
C THR A 155 -37.39 26.42 -13.47
N ASN A 156 -36.97 25.28 -12.89
CA ASN A 156 -36.84 25.11 -11.44
C ASN A 156 -35.49 25.61 -10.92
N GLY A 157 -34.55 25.89 -11.83
CA GLY A 157 -33.21 26.39 -11.54
C GLY A 157 -32.15 25.31 -11.38
N PHE A 158 -32.44 24.06 -11.78
CA PHE A 158 -31.43 23.00 -11.79
C PHE A 158 -30.43 23.21 -12.92
N VAL A 159 -29.18 22.89 -12.64
CA VAL A 159 -28.04 23.12 -13.53
C VAL A 159 -27.57 21.79 -14.09
N TRP A 160 -27.66 21.70 -15.42
CA TRP A 160 -27.31 20.55 -16.23
C TRP A 160 -26.08 20.91 -17.07
N VAL A 161 -25.13 19.99 -17.22
CA VAL A 161 -23.95 20.20 -18.08
C VAL A 161 -23.81 19.11 -19.13
N ASN A 162 -23.22 19.42 -20.28
CA ASN A 162 -22.82 18.40 -21.26
C ASN A 162 -21.38 18.67 -21.69
N LEU A 163 -20.53 17.63 -21.59
CA LEU A 163 -19.08 17.71 -21.77
C LEU A 163 -18.63 17.66 -23.23
N ASP A 164 -19.56 17.50 -24.19
CA ASP A 164 -19.28 17.54 -25.62
C ASP A 164 -18.50 18.81 -26.01
N ALA A 165 -17.48 18.66 -26.86
CA ALA A 165 -16.62 19.75 -27.34
C ALA A 165 -17.13 20.42 -28.62
N GLY A 166 -18.26 20.00 -29.17
CA GLY A 166 -18.92 20.64 -30.31
C GLY A 166 -19.32 22.10 -30.04
N GLU A 167 -19.67 22.84 -31.11
CA GLU A 167 -20.31 24.17 -30.94
C GLU A 167 -21.69 24.05 -30.25
N ARG A 168 -22.32 22.89 -30.45
CA ARG A 168 -23.55 22.42 -29.79
C ARG A 168 -23.33 20.95 -29.43
N PRO A 169 -23.94 20.44 -28.35
CA PRO A 169 -23.82 19.02 -28.03
C PRO A 169 -24.54 18.18 -29.09
N GLU A 170 -24.06 16.96 -29.33
CA GLU A 170 -24.68 16.00 -30.25
C GLU A 170 -26.12 15.65 -29.87
N ILE A 171 -26.50 15.87 -28.61
CA ILE A 171 -27.80 15.55 -28.01
C ILE A 171 -28.34 16.82 -27.34
N ALA A 172 -29.50 17.32 -27.77
CA ALA A 172 -30.12 18.48 -27.14
C ALA A 172 -30.62 18.12 -25.72
N TRP A 173 -30.76 19.10 -24.84
CA TRP A 173 -31.30 18.84 -23.50
C TRP A 173 -32.75 18.35 -23.59
N GLU A 174 -33.49 18.89 -24.55
CA GLU A 174 -34.86 18.53 -24.89
C GLU A 174 -34.99 17.11 -25.50
N ASP A 175 -33.93 16.53 -26.06
CA ASP A 175 -33.98 15.15 -26.57
C ASP A 175 -33.95 14.13 -25.42
N ASP A 176 -33.28 14.47 -24.31
CA ASP A 176 -33.16 13.61 -23.13
C ASP A 176 -34.10 13.99 -21.97
N PHE A 177 -34.61 15.23 -21.86
CA PHE A 177 -35.29 15.72 -20.65
C PHE A 177 -36.51 16.64 -20.86
N LYS A 178 -37.11 16.69 -22.06
CA LYS A 178 -38.21 17.61 -22.39
C LYS A 178 -39.41 17.55 -21.43
N GLY A 179 -39.60 18.64 -20.68
CA GLY A 179 -40.70 18.83 -19.74
C GLY A 179 -40.54 18.07 -18.42
N ILE A 180 -39.33 17.60 -18.08
CA ILE A 180 -39.04 16.97 -16.79
C ILE A 180 -39.07 17.98 -15.63
N ASP A 181 -38.80 19.25 -15.94
CA ASP A 181 -38.95 20.42 -15.08
C ASP A 181 -40.43 20.80 -14.87
N LEU A 182 -41.29 20.54 -15.85
CA LEU A 182 -42.72 20.83 -15.84
C LEU A 182 -43.60 19.70 -15.26
N GLN A 183 -43.04 18.75 -14.52
CA GLN A 183 -43.78 17.66 -13.89
C GLN A 183 -44.89 18.19 -12.95
N PRO A 184 -46.17 17.77 -13.06
CA PRO A 184 -47.26 18.27 -12.22
C PRO A 184 -47.01 18.13 -10.71
N ARG A 185 -46.31 17.09 -10.27
CA ARG A 185 -45.95 16.89 -8.86
C ARG A 185 -44.99 17.95 -8.30
N PHE A 186 -44.27 18.69 -9.15
CA PHE A 186 -43.42 19.81 -8.72
C PHE A 186 -44.20 21.11 -8.45
N GLN A 187 -45.47 21.22 -8.85
CA GLN A 187 -46.32 22.38 -8.52
C GLN A 187 -46.55 22.56 -7.00
N ASN A 188 -46.16 21.57 -6.19
CA ASN A 188 -46.25 21.59 -4.74
C ASN A 188 -45.00 22.17 -4.05
N TYR A 189 -43.94 22.49 -4.80
CA TYR A 189 -42.67 22.98 -4.26
C TYR A 189 -42.21 24.24 -5.00
N ASN A 190 -42.00 25.35 -4.28
CA ASN A 190 -41.34 26.52 -4.83
C ASN A 190 -39.82 26.36 -4.69
N PHE A 191 -39.11 25.98 -5.75
CA PHE A 191 -37.66 25.76 -5.70
C PHE A 191 -36.83 27.01 -5.36
N ASP A 192 -37.40 28.22 -5.47
CA ASP A 192 -36.76 29.45 -4.99
C ASP A 192 -36.85 29.65 -3.46
N ASP A 193 -37.65 28.86 -2.74
CA ASP A 193 -37.73 28.88 -1.26
C ASP A 193 -36.69 27.99 -0.57
N TYR A 194 -35.88 27.26 -1.33
CA TYR A 194 -34.79 26.45 -0.79
C TYR A 194 -33.46 27.18 -0.89
N VAL A 195 -32.60 27.00 0.11
CA VAL A 195 -31.22 27.49 0.15
C VAL A 195 -30.27 26.31 0.24
N PHE A 196 -29.08 26.43 -0.35
CA PHE A 196 -28.03 25.44 -0.11
C PHE A 196 -27.65 25.42 1.38
N ASP A 197 -27.63 24.23 1.96
CA ASP A 197 -27.36 24.02 3.39
C ASP A 197 -25.97 23.37 3.58
N HIS A 198 -25.79 22.11 3.13
CA HIS A 198 -24.51 21.42 3.19
C HIS A 198 -24.32 20.39 2.07
N THR A 199 -23.08 19.91 1.93
CA THR A 199 -22.74 18.72 1.13
C THR A 199 -22.23 17.61 2.05
N TRP A 200 -22.49 16.36 1.67
CA TRP A 200 -21.84 15.19 2.27
C TRP A 200 -21.55 14.13 1.20
N GLU A 201 -20.70 13.16 1.49
CA GLU A 201 -20.32 12.13 0.54
C GLU A 201 -19.97 10.80 1.20
N GLN A 202 -20.04 9.73 0.40
CA GLN A 202 -19.62 8.38 0.78
C GLN A 202 -18.92 7.72 -0.39
N GLU A 203 -17.76 7.10 -0.14
CA GLU A 203 -17.01 6.31 -1.12
C GLU A 203 -17.45 4.84 -1.06
N GLY A 204 -17.48 4.16 -2.21
CA GLY A 204 -17.98 2.80 -2.38
C GLY A 204 -17.04 1.92 -3.20
N ASP A 205 -16.82 0.69 -2.73
CA ASP A 205 -16.04 -0.34 -3.41
C ASP A 205 -16.90 -1.06 -4.48
N TYR A 206 -17.66 -0.30 -5.26
CA TYR A 206 -18.61 -0.80 -6.25
C TYR A 206 -18.65 0.06 -7.52
N ASN A 207 -18.99 -0.57 -8.65
CA ASN A 207 -19.28 0.12 -9.90
C ASN A 207 -20.52 1.00 -9.75
N TRP A 208 -20.46 2.22 -10.29
CA TRP A 208 -21.54 3.22 -10.24
C TRP A 208 -22.92 2.71 -10.66
N LYS A 209 -22.98 1.73 -11.58
CA LYS A 209 -24.23 1.11 -12.05
C LYS A 209 -24.95 0.29 -10.98
N ILE A 210 -24.23 -0.33 -10.02
CA ILE A 210 -24.86 -1.16 -8.97
C ILE A 210 -25.75 -0.30 -8.07
N LEU A 211 -25.24 0.86 -7.66
CA LEU A 211 -26.00 1.83 -6.87
C LEU A 211 -27.14 2.45 -7.69
N ALA A 212 -26.93 2.68 -8.98
CA ALA A 212 -27.99 3.17 -9.87
C ALA A 212 -29.10 2.12 -10.05
N ASP A 213 -28.77 0.83 -10.17
CA ASP A 213 -29.75 -0.26 -10.12
C ASP A 213 -30.50 -0.23 -8.77
N ASN A 214 -29.78 -0.26 -7.64
CA ASN A 214 -30.34 -0.25 -6.27
C ASN A 214 -31.32 0.92 -6.01
N TYR A 215 -30.98 2.16 -6.40
CA TYR A 215 -31.88 3.32 -6.21
C TYR A 215 -33.17 3.22 -7.05
N ASN A 216 -33.11 2.57 -8.21
CA ASN A 216 -34.20 2.59 -9.19
C ASN A 216 -35.31 1.54 -8.93
N GLU A 217 -35.21 0.77 -7.85
CA GLU A 217 -36.24 -0.17 -7.38
C GLU A 217 -36.51 -0.01 -5.88
N CYS A 218 -37.49 -0.74 -5.34
CA CYS A 218 -37.78 -0.77 -3.90
C CYS A 218 -38.31 -2.16 -3.48
N TYR A 219 -37.79 -3.20 -4.14
CA TYR A 219 -38.04 -4.60 -3.87
C TYR A 219 -37.20 -5.09 -2.67
N HIS A 220 -35.98 -4.56 -2.50
CA HIS A 220 -35.18 -4.78 -1.28
C HIS A 220 -35.73 -4.00 -0.07
N CYS A 221 -36.42 -2.87 -0.28
CA CYS A 221 -36.86 -1.95 0.77
C CYS A 221 -37.52 -2.62 2.00
N PRO A 222 -38.49 -3.56 1.86
CA PRO A 222 -39.15 -4.18 3.01
C PRO A 222 -38.23 -5.11 3.85
N THR A 223 -37.05 -5.43 3.32
CA THR A 223 -36.04 -6.28 3.98
C THR A 223 -34.92 -5.45 4.58
N THR A 224 -34.54 -4.34 3.90
CA THR A 224 -33.34 -3.56 4.24
C THR A 224 -33.63 -2.35 5.12
N HIS A 225 -34.74 -1.63 4.91
CA HIS A 225 -34.92 -0.27 5.42
C HIS A 225 -36.08 -0.16 6.43
N PRO A 226 -35.80 -0.08 7.74
CA PRO A 226 -36.84 0.12 8.76
C PRO A 226 -37.58 1.46 8.62
N ASP A 227 -36.91 2.49 8.08
CA ASP A 227 -37.41 3.87 8.01
C ASP A 227 -38.30 4.14 6.78
N ILE A 228 -38.17 3.37 5.69
CA ILE A 228 -38.87 3.64 4.42
C ILE A 228 -40.41 3.74 4.56
N PRO A 229 -41.09 2.90 5.37
CA PRO A 229 -42.55 3.02 5.60
C PRO A 229 -42.99 4.38 6.18
N ALA A 230 -42.09 5.14 6.83
CA ALA A 230 -42.41 6.48 7.30
C ALA A 230 -42.49 7.52 6.16
N VAL A 231 -41.79 7.31 5.04
CA VAL A 231 -41.70 8.28 3.91
C VAL A 231 -42.42 7.84 2.63
N ALA A 232 -42.68 6.54 2.45
CA ALA A 232 -43.32 6.01 1.25
C ALA A 232 -44.26 4.84 1.56
N ASP A 233 -45.49 4.91 1.05
CA ASP A 233 -46.36 3.75 0.99
C ASP A 233 -45.88 2.75 -0.09
N LEU A 234 -45.30 1.64 0.37
CA LEU A 234 -44.82 0.57 -0.51
C LEU A 234 -45.94 -0.27 -1.14
N SER A 235 -47.20 -0.11 -0.71
CA SER A 235 -48.34 -0.79 -1.34
C SER A 235 -48.79 -0.10 -2.62
N THR A 236 -48.61 1.21 -2.75
CA THR A 236 -48.86 1.99 -3.99
C THR A 236 -47.61 2.30 -4.81
N TYR A 237 -46.40 1.96 -4.33
CA TYR A 237 -45.15 2.21 -5.03
C TYR A 237 -45.14 1.62 -6.46
N SER A 238 -44.85 2.49 -7.43
CA SER A 238 -44.68 2.15 -8.83
C SER A 238 -43.59 3.01 -9.48
N VAL A 239 -43.12 2.57 -10.66
CA VAL A 239 -42.03 3.23 -11.40
C VAL A 239 -42.47 3.60 -12.81
N SER A 240 -42.33 4.87 -13.16
CA SER A 240 -42.69 5.46 -14.44
C SER A 240 -41.42 5.84 -15.20
N THR A 241 -41.18 5.27 -16.38
CA THR A 241 -39.93 5.45 -17.15
C THR A 241 -40.20 6.18 -18.46
N LYS A 242 -39.57 7.33 -18.66
CA LYS A 242 -39.75 8.18 -19.85
C LYS A 242 -38.49 9.03 -20.04
N ASP A 243 -38.04 9.20 -21.28
CA ASP A 243 -37.07 10.23 -21.73
C ASP A 243 -36.01 10.55 -20.67
N GLY A 244 -34.97 9.70 -20.58
CA GLY A 244 -33.84 9.85 -19.65
C GLY A 244 -34.17 9.67 -18.16
N SER A 245 -35.44 9.73 -17.76
CA SER A 245 -35.89 9.78 -16.37
C SER A 245 -36.55 8.49 -15.90
N ILE A 246 -36.36 8.20 -14.62
CA ILE A 246 -37.06 7.14 -13.88
C ILE A 246 -37.75 7.86 -12.71
N ILE A 247 -39.06 7.98 -12.83
CA ILE A 247 -39.97 8.65 -11.91
C ILE A 247 -40.47 7.60 -10.92
N HIS A 248 -40.30 7.86 -9.63
CA HIS A 248 -40.84 7.02 -8.57
C HIS A 248 -42.15 7.62 -8.08
N ASP A 249 -43.21 6.82 -8.15
CA ASP A 249 -44.58 7.20 -7.80
C ASP A 249 -45.04 6.34 -6.61
N ALA A 250 -45.01 6.91 -5.40
CA ALA A 250 -45.63 6.36 -4.20
C ALA A 250 -46.62 7.39 -3.66
N HIS A 251 -47.84 6.97 -3.28
CA HIS A 251 -48.84 7.91 -2.80
C HIS A 251 -48.62 8.21 -1.32
N SER A 252 -48.09 9.40 -1.01
CA SER A 252 -47.97 9.87 0.37
C SER A 252 -49.34 9.88 1.08
N THR A 253 -49.42 9.29 2.26
CA THR A 253 -50.64 9.29 3.09
C THR A 253 -50.96 10.68 3.63
N GLU A 254 -52.19 10.90 4.11
CA GLU A 254 -52.56 12.18 4.74
C GLU A 254 -51.67 12.52 5.94
N GLU A 255 -51.27 11.50 6.72
CA GLU A 255 -50.34 11.61 7.85
C GLU A 255 -48.92 11.99 7.41
N GLN A 256 -48.42 11.38 6.33
CA GLN A 256 -47.13 11.73 5.72
C GLN A 256 -47.14 13.15 5.16
N ILE A 257 -48.23 13.57 4.50
CA ILE A 257 -48.38 14.94 3.98
C ILE A 257 -48.43 15.95 5.13
N ALA A 258 -49.18 15.67 6.20
CA ALA A 258 -49.23 16.52 7.40
C ALA A 258 -47.87 16.62 8.12
N SER A 259 -47.04 15.58 8.02
CA SER A 259 -45.70 15.51 8.62
C SER A 259 -44.58 16.09 7.73
N GLY A 260 -44.91 16.75 6.61
CA GLY A 260 -43.90 17.30 5.69
C GLY A 260 -43.14 16.24 4.86
N LEU A 261 -43.64 15.00 4.81
CA LEU A 261 -43.07 13.86 4.08
C LEU A 261 -43.78 13.59 2.75
N ARG A 262 -44.34 14.64 2.13
CA ARG A 262 -44.81 14.56 0.74
C ARG A 262 -43.60 14.56 -0.19
N VAL A 263 -43.10 13.39 -0.57
CA VAL A 263 -41.87 13.24 -1.37
C VAL A 263 -42.19 13.14 -2.87
N ALA A 264 -41.38 13.77 -3.71
CA ALA A 264 -41.26 13.43 -5.12
C ALA A 264 -39.82 13.01 -5.45
N SER A 265 -39.66 11.78 -5.94
CA SER A 265 -38.37 11.13 -6.22
C SER A 265 -38.17 10.86 -7.72
N THR A 266 -36.96 11.12 -8.21
CA THR A 266 -36.60 10.95 -9.63
C THR A 266 -35.12 10.57 -9.78
N TYR A 267 -34.82 9.57 -10.60
CA TYR A 267 -33.48 9.36 -11.15
C TYR A 267 -33.39 9.94 -12.56
N TYR A 268 -32.22 10.50 -12.88
CA TYR A 268 -31.91 11.15 -14.15
C TYR A 268 -30.65 10.52 -14.75
N PHE A 269 -30.82 9.81 -15.86
CA PHE A 269 -29.74 9.12 -16.53
C PHE A 269 -28.71 10.12 -17.09
N PRO A 270 -27.39 9.96 -16.82
CA PRO A 270 -26.75 8.77 -16.28
C PRO A 270 -26.24 8.90 -14.83
N ASN A 271 -26.35 10.05 -14.17
CA ASN A 271 -25.43 10.38 -13.07
C ASN A 271 -26.06 10.87 -11.76
N ALA A 272 -27.39 10.98 -11.66
CA ALA A 272 -28.00 11.61 -10.49
C ALA A 272 -29.41 11.12 -10.15
N SER A 273 -29.78 11.26 -8.88
CA SER A 273 -31.17 11.25 -8.41
C SER A 273 -31.46 12.49 -7.57
N MET A 274 -32.74 12.78 -7.38
CA MET A 274 -33.25 13.85 -6.54
C MET A 274 -34.49 13.38 -5.79
N ASN A 275 -34.57 13.78 -4.52
CA ASN A 275 -35.74 13.60 -3.68
C ASN A 275 -36.08 14.97 -3.08
N VAL A 276 -37.31 15.45 -3.27
CA VAL A 276 -37.81 16.73 -2.74
C VAL A 276 -39.03 16.50 -1.86
N SER A 277 -39.06 17.13 -0.69
CA SER A 277 -40.25 17.30 0.16
C SER A 277 -40.42 18.79 0.51
N PRO A 278 -41.54 19.21 1.13
CA PRO A 278 -41.73 20.60 1.54
C PRO A 278 -40.61 21.17 2.41
N ASN A 279 -39.95 20.35 3.22
CA ASN A 279 -38.97 20.80 4.22
C ASN A 279 -37.55 20.91 3.64
N PHE A 280 -37.21 20.06 2.65
CA PHE A 280 -35.89 20.05 2.02
C PHE A 280 -35.90 19.32 0.67
N PHE A 281 -34.84 19.48 -0.12
CA PHE A 281 -34.50 18.52 -1.16
C PHE A 281 -33.02 18.15 -1.11
N PHE A 282 -32.68 17.00 -1.68
CA PHE A 282 -31.29 16.67 -1.98
C PHE A 282 -31.11 16.14 -3.39
N MET A 283 -29.92 16.39 -3.92
CA MET A 283 -29.40 15.79 -5.14
C MET A 283 -28.30 14.79 -4.76
N GLN A 284 -28.40 13.55 -5.22
CA GLN A 284 -27.41 12.49 -5.06
C GLN A 284 -26.73 12.26 -6.41
N ARG A 285 -25.41 12.46 -6.50
CA ARG A 285 -24.62 12.23 -7.71
C ARG A 285 -23.76 10.98 -7.61
N PHE A 286 -23.83 10.18 -8.66
CA PHE A 286 -23.21 8.86 -8.82
C PHE A 286 -21.90 9.08 -9.59
N VAL A 287 -20.79 9.31 -8.90
CA VAL A 287 -19.51 9.72 -9.51
C VAL A 287 -18.59 8.50 -9.61
N PRO A 288 -18.44 7.84 -10.78
CA PRO A 288 -17.50 6.73 -10.92
C PRO A 288 -16.04 7.21 -10.83
N THR A 289 -15.21 6.42 -10.17
CA THR A 289 -13.76 6.65 -10.04
C THR A 289 -12.91 5.55 -10.66
N SER A 290 -13.45 4.33 -10.81
CA SER A 290 -12.82 3.20 -11.50
C SER A 290 -13.91 2.22 -12.00
N PRO A 291 -13.58 1.14 -12.77
CA PRO A 291 -14.57 0.10 -13.10
C PRO A 291 -15.19 -0.59 -11.88
N THR A 292 -14.61 -0.50 -10.68
CA THR A 292 -15.14 -1.14 -9.46
C THR A 292 -15.23 -0.19 -8.26
N SER A 293 -15.24 1.13 -8.47
CA SER A 293 -15.42 2.11 -7.38
C SER A 293 -16.12 3.39 -7.82
N ALA A 294 -16.87 3.99 -6.89
CA ALA A 294 -17.61 5.23 -7.10
C ALA A 294 -17.71 6.04 -5.80
N THR A 295 -17.93 7.35 -5.92
CA THR A 295 -18.29 8.24 -4.81
C THR A 295 -19.72 8.72 -4.99
N MET A 296 -20.54 8.53 -3.95
CA MET A 296 -21.83 9.20 -3.82
C MET A 296 -21.59 10.62 -3.28
N LYS A 297 -21.94 11.66 -4.04
CA LYS A 297 -21.81 13.07 -3.61
C LYS A 297 -23.19 13.71 -3.50
N TYR A 298 -23.53 14.21 -2.32
CA TYR A 298 -24.85 14.76 -2.00
C TYR A 298 -24.78 16.28 -1.83
N GLU A 299 -25.74 16.97 -2.43
CA GLU A 299 -25.99 18.40 -2.20
C GLU A 299 -27.37 18.55 -1.55
N VAL A 300 -27.42 19.13 -0.35
CA VAL A 300 -28.62 19.25 0.48
C VAL A 300 -29.08 20.71 0.50
N TYR A 301 -30.37 20.90 0.26
CA TYR A 301 -31.00 22.21 0.13
C TYR A 301 -32.21 22.30 1.06
N ARG A 302 -32.17 23.21 2.04
CA ARG A 302 -33.18 23.37 3.09
C ARG A 302 -34.22 24.42 2.69
N ASN A 303 -35.51 24.17 2.95
CA ASN A 303 -36.53 25.20 2.80
C ASN A 303 -36.36 26.26 3.91
N LYS A 304 -36.36 27.54 3.55
CA LYS A 304 -36.25 28.68 4.50
C LYS A 304 -37.31 28.66 5.61
N ASN A 305 -38.44 28.00 5.37
CA ASN A 305 -39.58 27.94 6.27
C ASN A 305 -39.60 26.68 7.17
N ALA A 306 -38.69 25.72 6.97
CA ALA A 306 -38.62 24.50 7.77
C ALA A 306 -37.88 24.73 9.09
N THR A 307 -38.38 24.17 10.20
CA THR A 307 -37.69 24.23 11.50
C THR A 307 -36.40 23.39 11.49
N ASP A 308 -35.53 23.59 12.47
CA ASP A 308 -34.31 22.77 12.61
C ASP A 308 -34.65 21.29 12.89
N GLU A 309 -35.74 21.04 13.62
CA GLU A 309 -36.24 19.72 13.97
C GLU A 309 -36.83 19.00 12.74
N ASP A 310 -37.71 19.68 11.99
CA ASP A 310 -38.29 19.18 10.73
C ASP A 310 -37.20 18.82 9.70
N PHE A 311 -36.17 19.67 9.60
CA PHE A 311 -35.07 19.46 8.67
C PHE A 311 -34.19 18.29 9.10
N GLU A 312 -33.73 18.24 10.35
CA GLU A 312 -32.79 17.21 10.79
C GLU A 312 -33.44 15.82 10.92
N TYR A 313 -34.74 15.75 11.21
CA TYR A 313 -35.49 14.50 11.14
C TYR A 313 -35.38 13.83 9.76
N VAL A 314 -35.64 14.57 8.68
CA VAL A 314 -35.61 14.03 7.32
C VAL A 314 -34.18 13.87 6.80
N ASN A 315 -33.27 14.82 7.11
CA ASN A 315 -31.86 14.77 6.77
C ASN A 315 -31.16 13.53 7.37
N SER A 316 -31.39 13.25 8.65
CA SER A 316 -30.80 12.10 9.35
C SER A 316 -31.36 10.76 8.86
N MET A 317 -32.65 10.70 8.52
CA MET A 317 -33.32 9.53 7.97
C MET A 317 -32.73 9.11 6.61
N TYR A 318 -32.64 10.03 5.64
CA TYR A 318 -32.02 9.69 4.35
C TYR A 318 -30.54 9.31 4.48
N LYS A 319 -29.80 9.90 5.44
CA LYS A 319 -28.41 9.49 5.72
C LYS A 319 -28.30 8.05 6.23
N ARG A 320 -29.30 7.53 6.96
CA ARG A 320 -29.36 6.10 7.37
C ARG A 320 -29.62 5.20 6.17
N ILE A 321 -30.72 5.44 5.44
CA ILE A 321 -31.12 4.65 4.26
C ILE A 321 -29.95 4.53 3.25
N MET A 322 -29.31 5.65 2.90
CA MET A 322 -28.16 5.66 1.97
C MET A 322 -26.91 4.94 2.51
N SER A 323 -26.78 4.75 3.82
CA SER A 323 -25.70 3.95 4.43
C SER A 323 -26.00 2.44 4.43
N GLU A 324 -27.27 2.07 4.45
CA GLU A 324 -27.76 0.70 4.29
C GLU A 324 -27.58 0.24 2.83
N ASP A 325 -27.95 1.09 1.85
CA ASP A 325 -27.70 0.88 0.42
C ASP A 325 -26.22 0.65 0.10
N LYS A 326 -25.33 1.46 0.69
CA LYS A 326 -23.88 1.31 0.52
C LYS A 326 -23.41 -0.09 0.91
N TYR A 327 -23.93 -0.63 2.01
CA TYR A 327 -23.55 -1.97 2.50
C TYR A 327 -23.99 -3.07 1.51
N LEU A 328 -25.19 -2.97 0.94
CA LEU A 328 -25.64 -3.89 -0.12
C LEU A 328 -24.75 -3.80 -1.36
N CYS A 329 -24.43 -2.58 -1.81
CA CYS A 329 -23.62 -2.34 -3.00
C CYS A 329 -22.18 -2.85 -2.86
N ASP A 330 -21.52 -2.57 -1.72
CA ASP A 330 -20.15 -3.04 -1.43
C ASP A 330 -20.09 -4.58 -1.42
N LEU A 331 -21.06 -5.26 -0.81
CA LEU A 331 -21.10 -6.73 -0.77
C LEU A 331 -21.47 -7.35 -2.12
N THR A 332 -22.31 -6.68 -2.91
CA THR A 332 -22.66 -7.11 -4.27
C THR A 332 -21.43 -7.09 -5.18
N GLN A 333 -20.66 -6.00 -5.22
CA GLN A 333 -19.41 -5.95 -5.99
C GLN A 333 -18.41 -7.02 -5.51
N LYS A 334 -18.27 -7.22 -4.18
CA LYS A 334 -17.39 -8.25 -3.59
C LYS A 334 -17.77 -9.69 -3.95
N ASN A 335 -18.97 -9.92 -4.50
CA ASN A 335 -19.38 -11.19 -5.10
C ASN A 335 -19.18 -11.21 -6.63
N LEU A 336 -19.49 -10.12 -7.35
CA LEU A 336 -19.21 -10.00 -8.80
C LEU A 336 -17.71 -10.18 -9.11
N ASN A 337 -16.84 -9.62 -8.26
CA ASN A 337 -15.38 -9.71 -8.37
C ASN A 337 -14.83 -11.15 -8.23
N ARG A 338 -15.65 -12.14 -7.83
CA ARG A 338 -15.23 -13.55 -7.68
C ARG A 338 -15.25 -14.34 -8.98
N GLY A 339 -15.79 -13.79 -10.08
CA GLY A 339 -15.87 -14.45 -11.39
C GLY A 339 -16.88 -15.62 -11.50
N VAL A 340 -17.51 -16.03 -10.39
CA VAL A 340 -18.48 -17.14 -10.34
C VAL A 340 -19.86 -16.73 -10.89
N PHE A 341 -20.25 -15.46 -10.71
CA PHE A 341 -21.56 -14.95 -11.12
C PHE A 341 -21.50 -14.34 -12.53
N ILE A 342 -22.41 -14.76 -13.41
CA ILE A 342 -22.53 -14.19 -14.77
C ILE A 342 -23.61 -13.10 -14.77
N ASN A 343 -24.89 -13.43 -14.63
CA ASN A 343 -25.97 -12.46 -14.43
C ASN A 343 -27.20 -13.07 -13.74
N GLY A 344 -27.97 -12.22 -13.04
CA GLY A 344 -29.24 -12.56 -12.43
C GLY A 344 -30.42 -12.50 -13.40
N LEU A 345 -31.59 -12.88 -12.90
CA LEU A 345 -32.90 -12.60 -13.50
C LEU A 345 -33.59 -11.52 -12.66
N LEU A 346 -34.11 -10.48 -13.32
CA LEU A 346 -34.83 -9.38 -12.72
C LEU A 346 -36.34 -9.52 -13.00
N HIS A 347 -37.16 -9.08 -12.06
CA HIS A 347 -38.62 -9.10 -12.10
C HIS A 347 -39.17 -7.93 -12.93
N PRO A 348 -39.99 -8.16 -13.98
CA PRO A 348 -40.40 -7.11 -14.93
C PRO A 348 -41.14 -5.94 -14.28
N GLU A 349 -42.01 -6.22 -13.31
CA GLU A 349 -42.74 -5.18 -12.56
C GLU A 349 -41.90 -4.51 -11.45
N LYS A 350 -41.33 -5.30 -10.52
CA LYS A 350 -40.66 -4.78 -9.32
C LYS A 350 -39.31 -4.12 -9.61
N GLU A 351 -38.60 -4.56 -10.63
CA GLU A 351 -37.26 -4.06 -11.02
C GLU A 351 -37.32 -3.36 -12.39
N LYS A 352 -38.47 -2.75 -12.71
CA LYS A 352 -38.72 -1.99 -13.95
C LYS A 352 -37.73 -0.84 -14.16
N GLY A 353 -37.34 -0.15 -13.09
CA GLY A 353 -36.33 0.92 -13.11
C GLY A 353 -34.94 0.41 -13.54
N PRO A 354 -34.34 -0.56 -12.81
CA PRO A 354 -33.12 -1.26 -13.24
C PRO A 354 -33.18 -1.77 -14.68
N LEU A 355 -34.30 -2.38 -15.09
CA LEU A 355 -34.45 -2.89 -16.46
C LEU A 355 -34.41 -1.79 -17.52
N TYR A 356 -35.00 -0.62 -17.26
CA TYR A 356 -34.90 0.55 -18.14
C TYR A 356 -33.48 1.15 -18.12
N PHE A 357 -32.88 1.31 -16.93
CA PHE A 357 -31.52 1.82 -16.75
C PHE A 357 -30.49 0.95 -17.49
N GLN A 358 -30.47 -0.36 -17.24
CA GLN A 358 -29.57 -1.32 -17.89
C GLN A 358 -29.78 -1.40 -19.41
N LYS A 359 -31.01 -1.19 -19.90
CA LYS A 359 -31.29 -1.04 -21.32
C LYS A 359 -30.65 0.23 -21.88
N MET A 360 -30.79 1.38 -21.21
CA MET A 360 -30.18 2.65 -21.62
C MET A 360 -28.64 2.57 -21.67
N ILE A 361 -28.00 1.94 -20.67
CA ILE A 361 -26.56 1.63 -20.70
C ILE A 361 -26.21 0.82 -21.95
N ARG A 362 -26.90 -0.31 -22.18
CA ARG A 362 -26.64 -1.25 -23.28
C ARG A 362 -26.80 -0.61 -24.66
N ASP A 363 -27.84 0.18 -24.85
CA ASP A 363 -28.13 0.83 -26.13
C ASP A 363 -27.07 1.92 -26.44
N VAL A 364 -26.75 2.78 -25.47
CA VAL A 364 -25.75 3.85 -25.63
C VAL A 364 -24.33 3.30 -25.84
N VAL A 365 -23.90 2.37 -24.98
CA VAL A 365 -22.55 1.78 -25.04
C VAL A 365 -22.35 1.02 -26.34
N THR A 366 -23.31 0.18 -26.75
CA THR A 366 -23.14 -0.60 -27.98
C THR A 366 -23.24 0.26 -29.25
N GLU A 367 -23.99 1.36 -29.24
CA GLU A 367 -24.02 2.28 -30.39
C GLU A 367 -22.75 3.13 -30.50
N HIS A 368 -22.23 3.63 -29.38
CA HIS A 368 -20.93 4.31 -29.40
C HIS A 368 -19.82 3.37 -29.89
N TYR A 369 -19.80 2.11 -29.43
CA TYR A 369 -18.87 1.10 -29.94
C TYR A 369 -19.00 0.84 -31.45
N ARG A 370 -20.22 0.74 -32.00
CA ARG A 370 -20.43 0.62 -33.46
C ARG A 370 -19.85 1.81 -34.22
N ARG A 371 -19.95 3.02 -33.66
CA ARG A 371 -19.35 4.23 -34.26
C ARG A 371 -17.83 4.22 -34.20
N GLU A 372 -17.22 3.81 -33.09
CA GLU A 372 -15.76 3.65 -32.98
C GLU A 372 -15.22 2.59 -33.95
N GLN A 373 -15.90 1.45 -34.06
CA GLN A 373 -15.60 0.40 -35.04
C GLN A 373 -15.71 0.91 -36.50
N LYS A 374 -16.77 1.67 -36.82
CA LYS A 374 -16.93 2.30 -38.15
C LYS A 374 -15.85 3.36 -38.45
N ALA A 375 -15.42 4.10 -37.43
CA ALA A 375 -14.35 5.10 -37.53
C ALA A 375 -12.94 4.49 -37.48
N LYS A 376 -12.80 3.22 -37.07
CA LYS A 376 -11.54 2.51 -36.77
C LYS A 376 -10.65 3.21 -35.74
N ARG A 377 -11.25 3.98 -34.83
CA ARG A 377 -10.57 4.71 -33.75
C ARG A 377 -11.54 5.06 -32.64
N GLU A 378 -11.00 5.33 -31.45
CA GLU A 378 -11.78 5.92 -30.37
C GLU A 378 -12.35 7.29 -30.75
N ILE A 379 -13.54 7.57 -30.25
CA ILE A 379 -14.26 8.83 -30.40
C ILE A 379 -14.43 9.38 -28.98
N TRP A 380 -13.72 10.47 -28.68
CA TRP A 380 -13.78 11.19 -27.41
C TRP A 380 -14.53 12.52 -27.62
N PRO A 381 -15.85 12.62 -27.33
CA PRO A 381 -16.63 13.81 -27.65
C PRO A 381 -16.20 15.05 -26.86
N ALA A 382 -15.73 14.89 -25.62
CA ALA A 382 -15.15 15.98 -24.82
C ALA A 382 -13.74 16.42 -25.29
N ARG A 383 -13.17 15.79 -26.32
CA ARG A 383 -11.83 16.12 -26.85
C ARG A 383 -11.93 17.25 -27.86
N GLN A 384 -11.46 18.41 -27.42
CA GLN A 384 -11.38 19.65 -28.20
C GLN A 384 -10.58 19.44 -29.50
N THR A 385 -11.06 20.02 -30.60
CA THR A 385 -10.40 19.95 -31.92
C THR A 385 -9.14 20.82 -31.98
N LEU A 386 -8.16 20.37 -32.76
CA LEU A 386 -6.97 21.18 -33.06
C LEU A 386 -7.29 22.21 -34.16
N PRO A 387 -6.62 23.37 -34.19
CA PRO A 387 -6.66 24.28 -35.34
C PRO A 387 -6.05 23.62 -36.58
N GLU A 388 -6.59 23.90 -37.77
CA GLU A 388 -6.21 23.29 -39.06
C GLU A 388 -4.72 23.40 -39.44
N LEU A 389 -3.96 24.28 -38.79
CA LEU A 389 -2.51 24.45 -38.97
C LEU A 389 -1.67 23.49 -38.11
N SER A 390 -2.28 22.67 -37.26
CA SER A 390 -1.61 21.86 -36.23
C SER A 390 -1.12 20.48 -36.70
N LEU A 391 -0.80 20.34 -37.99
CA LEU A 391 -0.44 19.08 -38.69
C LEU A 391 0.68 18.25 -38.04
N VAL A 392 1.55 18.86 -37.24
CA VAL A 392 2.57 18.15 -36.46
C VAL A 392 1.91 17.35 -35.33
N SER A 393 1.10 18.00 -34.50
CA SER A 393 0.41 17.36 -33.38
C SER A 393 -0.61 16.32 -33.81
N GLU A 394 -1.19 16.44 -35.02
CA GLU A 394 -2.04 15.39 -35.59
C GLU A 394 -1.24 14.11 -35.88
N LYS A 395 -0.04 14.24 -36.45
CA LYS A 395 0.89 13.12 -36.67
C LYS A 395 1.42 12.54 -35.37
N ASP A 396 1.69 13.37 -34.37
CA ASP A 396 2.12 12.92 -33.03
C ASP A 396 1.00 12.09 -32.36
N ILE A 397 -0.26 12.52 -32.48
CA ILE A 397 -1.43 11.78 -31.98
C ILE A 397 -1.67 10.49 -32.79
N GLU A 398 -1.54 10.53 -34.12
CA GLU A 398 -1.66 9.35 -34.98
C GLU A 398 -0.59 8.31 -34.63
N PHE A 399 0.67 8.72 -34.53
CA PHE A 399 1.79 7.88 -34.07
C PHE A 399 1.51 7.23 -32.72
N CYS A 400 1.13 8.03 -31.70
CA CYS A 400 0.79 7.49 -30.39
C CYS A 400 -0.40 6.51 -30.43
N SER A 401 -1.39 6.72 -31.29
CA SER A 401 -2.52 5.79 -31.45
C SER A 401 -2.14 4.50 -32.19
N GLY A 402 -1.12 4.53 -33.05
CA GLY A 402 -0.56 3.35 -33.71
C GLY A 402 0.22 2.43 -32.77
N LEU A 403 0.81 2.97 -31.70
CA LEU A 403 1.57 2.18 -30.70
C LEU A 403 0.68 1.15 -29.97
N SER A 404 -0.62 1.42 -29.83
CA SER A 404 -1.59 0.51 -29.20
C SER A 404 -2.03 -0.69 -30.06
N CYS A 405 -1.53 -0.85 -31.29
CA CYS A 405 -2.06 -1.81 -32.26
C CYS A 405 -1.16 -3.04 -32.54
N GLN A 406 -0.81 -3.85 -31.51
CA GLN A 406 -0.19 -5.18 -31.71
C GLN A 406 -0.68 -6.29 -30.74
N THR A 407 -1.94 -6.73 -30.88
CA THR A 407 -2.41 -8.05 -30.39
C THR A 407 -3.40 -8.68 -31.39
N GLY A 408 -2.95 -8.93 -32.63
CA GLY A 408 -3.76 -9.51 -33.69
C GLY A 408 -2.98 -10.50 -34.54
N ASN A 409 -2.65 -11.67 -33.98
CA ASN A 409 -1.91 -12.71 -34.70
C ASN A 409 -2.85 -13.64 -35.50
N ASP A 410 -2.41 -14.08 -36.67
CA ASP A 410 -3.19 -14.83 -37.66
C ASP A 410 -3.56 -16.25 -37.16
N TYR A 411 -4.81 -16.48 -36.75
CA TYR A 411 -5.35 -17.86 -36.61
C TYR A 411 -5.88 -18.39 -37.95
N LYS A 412 -4.94 -18.70 -38.85
CA LYS A 412 -5.20 -19.48 -40.07
C LYS A 412 -5.43 -20.95 -39.71
N VAL A 413 -6.66 -21.31 -39.38
CA VAL A 413 -7.10 -22.71 -39.41
C VAL A 413 -7.19 -23.14 -40.88
N ASN A 414 -6.44 -24.16 -41.27
CA ASN A 414 -6.32 -24.59 -42.67
C ASN A 414 -6.41 -26.12 -42.79
N GLU A 415 -7.63 -26.65 -42.93
CA GLU A 415 -7.87 -28.04 -43.35
C GLU A 415 -8.82 -28.09 -44.57
N SER A 416 -8.21 -28.19 -45.75
CA SER A 416 -8.42 -29.31 -46.66
C SER A 416 -9.83 -29.95 -46.75
N ARG A 417 -10.59 -29.62 -47.81
CA ARG A 417 -10.87 -30.59 -48.89
C ARG A 417 -11.65 -30.04 -50.10
N TYR A 418 -11.27 -30.58 -51.25
CA TYR A 418 -11.94 -30.64 -52.55
C TYR A 418 -13.47 -30.46 -52.58
N LEU A 419 -13.95 -29.67 -53.55
CA LEU A 419 -14.88 -30.16 -54.57
C LEU A 419 -14.75 -29.37 -55.88
N LEU A 420 -15.44 -29.81 -56.94
CA LEU A 420 -15.08 -29.58 -58.36
C LEU A 420 -16.09 -28.73 -59.15
N ALA A 421 -15.61 -28.22 -60.29
CA ALA A 421 -16.33 -27.96 -61.55
C ALA A 421 -17.23 -26.70 -61.69
N SER A 422 -16.80 -25.81 -62.59
CA SER A 422 -17.54 -25.16 -63.71
C SER A 422 -19.08 -25.00 -63.62
N HIS A 423 -19.64 -23.83 -63.97
CA HIS A 423 -19.71 -23.34 -65.36
C HIS A 423 -20.10 -21.85 -65.50
N LEU A 424 -19.84 -21.27 -66.69
CA LEU A 424 -20.65 -20.31 -67.51
C LEU A 424 -21.53 -19.25 -66.77
N THR A 425 -21.56 -17.96 -67.14
CA THR A 425 -21.66 -17.37 -68.50
C THR A 425 -21.02 -15.96 -68.63
N ARG A 426 -21.01 -15.40 -69.85
CA ARG A 426 -20.68 -13.98 -70.17
C ARG A 426 -21.96 -13.12 -70.36
N PRO A 427 -21.86 -11.77 -70.46
CA PRO A 427 -22.97 -10.82 -70.33
C PRO A 427 -23.49 -10.22 -71.66
N PRO A 428 -24.52 -9.36 -71.61
CA PRO A 428 -24.69 -8.17 -72.47
C PRO A 428 -24.23 -6.89 -71.72
N ASP A 429 -23.35 -6.00 -72.18
CA ASP A 429 -22.92 -5.52 -73.51
C ASP A 429 -23.86 -4.46 -74.16
N LEU A 430 -23.25 -3.62 -75.01
CA LEU A 430 -23.76 -2.48 -75.81
C LEU A 430 -24.06 -1.15 -75.10
N GLN A 431 -23.83 0.02 -75.71
CA GLN A 431 -22.83 0.53 -76.70
C GLN A 431 -23.07 2.05 -76.88
N ALA A 432 -22.23 2.92 -77.46
CA ALA A 432 -20.92 2.88 -78.13
C ALA A 432 -20.20 4.25 -77.88
N ARG A 433 -19.05 4.63 -78.46
CA ARG A 433 -18.83 5.26 -79.81
C ARG A 433 -17.73 6.36 -79.60
N THR A 434 -16.89 6.86 -80.52
CA THR A 434 -16.54 6.53 -81.92
C THR A 434 -15.12 7.06 -82.23
N GLN A 435 -14.17 6.20 -82.67
CA GLN A 435 -13.07 6.49 -83.64
C GLN A 435 -11.98 7.58 -83.29
N LEU A 436 -10.73 7.62 -83.82
CA LEU A 436 -9.84 6.69 -84.57
C LEU A 436 -8.36 7.19 -84.60
N VAL A 437 -7.42 6.28 -84.94
CA VAL A 437 -6.16 6.49 -85.75
C VAL A 437 -4.83 7.03 -85.13
N THR A 438 -3.89 6.09 -84.89
CA THR A 438 -2.40 6.06 -85.16
C THR A 438 -1.44 7.17 -84.65
N THR A 439 -0.15 6.96 -84.35
CA THR A 439 0.87 5.89 -84.64
C THR A 439 1.56 5.42 -83.32
N SER A 440 2.78 4.84 -83.14
CA SER A 440 3.97 4.48 -83.97
C SER A 440 4.77 3.28 -83.35
N ARG A 441 6.08 3.12 -83.67
CA ARG A 441 7.05 2.06 -83.23
C ARG A 441 8.50 2.45 -83.65
N PRO A 442 9.61 1.71 -83.39
CA PRO A 442 9.89 0.54 -82.51
C PRO A 442 11.22 0.76 -81.70
N ASP A 443 12.13 -0.16 -81.26
CA ASP A 443 12.22 -1.61 -80.94
C ASP A 443 13.47 -1.89 -80.02
N SER A 444 13.67 -3.14 -79.58
CA SER A 444 14.96 -3.80 -79.20
C SER A 444 15.76 -3.38 -77.91
N ARG A 445 16.68 -4.18 -77.32
CA ARG A 445 16.84 -5.65 -77.03
C ARG A 445 18.15 -5.89 -76.20
N VAL A 446 18.30 -7.03 -75.48
CA VAL A 446 19.55 -7.56 -74.83
C VAL A 446 20.03 -6.77 -73.57
N GLY A 447 20.67 -7.33 -72.53
CA GLY A 447 20.87 -8.74 -72.11
C GLY A 447 22.09 -8.99 -71.17
N ASP A 448 21.97 -10.03 -70.33
CA ASP A 448 23.02 -10.95 -69.80
C ASP A 448 24.09 -10.63 -68.70
N LEU A 449 24.25 -11.64 -67.81
CA LEU A 449 25.45 -12.23 -67.17
C LEU A 449 26.27 -11.56 -66.00
N ALA A 450 25.99 -12.07 -64.78
CA ALA A 450 26.83 -13.04 -64.01
C ALA A 450 28.05 -12.69 -63.09
N THR A 451 28.03 -13.35 -61.91
CA THR A 451 29.11 -14.08 -61.18
C THR A 451 30.23 -13.42 -60.33
N PHE A 452 30.22 -13.79 -59.02
CA PHE A 452 31.32 -14.26 -58.13
C PHE A 452 32.50 -13.37 -57.64
N ASP A 453 32.43 -13.03 -56.34
CA ASP A 453 33.31 -13.54 -55.24
C ASP A 453 34.73 -12.95 -54.95
N THR A 454 35.18 -13.20 -53.71
CA THR A 454 36.52 -13.08 -53.09
C THR A 454 37.02 -11.71 -52.56
N ARG A 455 36.65 -11.44 -51.30
CA ARG A 455 37.53 -11.25 -50.10
C ARG A 455 38.76 -10.30 -50.11
N LEU A 456 38.92 -9.66 -48.92
CA LEU A 456 40.13 -9.17 -48.22
C LEU A 456 40.52 -7.67 -48.28
N SER A 457 41.04 -7.23 -47.12
CA SER A 457 41.57 -5.91 -46.70
C SER A 457 43.10 -5.83 -46.99
N PRO A 458 43.85 -4.71 -46.83
CA PRO A 458 43.55 -3.49 -46.06
C PRO A 458 44.02 -2.12 -46.63
N GLN A 459 43.95 -1.08 -45.77
CA GLN A 459 44.53 0.29 -45.81
C GLN A 459 46.04 0.35 -46.19
N PRO A 460 46.69 1.53 -46.50
CA PRO A 460 46.47 2.85 -45.86
C PRO A 460 46.80 4.20 -46.60
N HIS A 461 46.58 5.31 -45.85
CA HIS A 461 47.33 6.60 -45.78
C HIS A 461 47.22 7.76 -46.83
N GLN A 462 47.01 8.97 -46.26
CA GLN A 462 47.51 10.33 -46.65
C GLN A 462 46.97 11.04 -47.92
N ALA A 463 47.02 12.39 -48.09
CA ALA A 463 46.84 13.58 -47.21
C ALA A 463 46.99 14.91 -48.04
N VAL A 464 46.89 16.10 -47.38
CA VAL A 464 47.56 17.42 -47.71
C VAL A 464 46.83 18.51 -48.56
N LEU A 465 46.72 19.75 -47.98
CA LEU A 465 46.51 21.12 -48.56
C LEU A 465 45.19 21.43 -49.34
N ALA A 466 44.66 22.66 -49.52
CA ALA A 466 44.91 24.07 -49.06
C ALA A 466 43.64 24.95 -49.37
N ALA A 467 43.67 26.30 -49.43
CA ALA A 467 43.68 27.32 -48.36
C ALA A 467 43.39 28.76 -48.94
N VAL A 468 43.34 29.82 -48.10
CA VAL A 468 43.34 31.29 -48.42
C VAL A 468 42.01 31.89 -48.95
N CYS A 469 41.55 33.13 -48.64
CA CYS A 469 41.47 33.98 -47.41
C CYS A 469 40.84 35.38 -47.77
N VAL A 470 40.73 36.30 -46.79
CA VAL A 470 40.47 37.76 -46.92
C VAL A 470 38.99 38.20 -47.00
N ASP A 471 38.56 39.31 -46.37
CA ASP A 471 38.35 39.70 -44.94
C ASP A 471 37.81 41.18 -44.99
N ASP A 472 37.47 42.01 -43.97
CA ASP A 472 37.51 41.97 -42.49
C ASP A 472 36.47 43.00 -41.88
N ALA A 473 36.04 42.78 -40.62
CA ALA A 473 35.61 43.77 -39.59
C ALA A 473 34.40 44.75 -39.83
N ALA A 474 33.88 45.51 -38.83
CA ALA A 474 34.31 45.74 -37.44
C ALA A 474 33.17 46.14 -36.44
N ARG A 475 33.27 45.67 -35.17
CA ARG A 475 33.39 46.44 -33.88
C ARG A 475 32.42 47.60 -33.53
N GLU A 476 32.15 47.99 -32.27
CA GLU A 476 32.56 47.55 -30.91
C GLU A 476 31.61 48.12 -29.81
N LEU A 477 31.58 47.55 -28.59
CA LEU A 477 31.82 48.26 -27.30
C LEU A 477 31.60 47.40 -26.02
N SER A 478 32.55 47.52 -25.08
CA SER A 478 32.50 47.45 -23.58
C SER A 478 31.36 46.70 -22.83
N SER A 479 31.50 45.85 -21.80
CA SER A 479 32.53 45.47 -20.78
C SER A 479 32.08 45.77 -19.32
N GLU A 480 32.30 44.80 -18.42
CA GLU A 480 32.28 44.87 -16.94
C GLU A 480 31.01 45.23 -16.14
N VAL A 481 30.46 44.26 -15.39
CA VAL A 481 30.24 44.29 -13.91
C VAL A 481 30.37 42.84 -13.38
N ALA A 482 30.85 42.65 -12.14
CA ALA A 482 31.27 41.35 -11.60
C ALA A 482 30.29 40.68 -10.58
N LEU A 483 30.65 39.48 -10.12
CA LEU A 483 29.96 38.72 -9.06
C LEU A 483 29.92 39.46 -7.71
N GLN A 484 28.72 39.58 -7.11
CA GLN A 484 28.40 39.47 -5.67
C GLN A 484 26.89 39.69 -5.47
N SER A 485 26.19 39.16 -4.45
CA SER A 485 26.61 38.35 -3.29
C SER A 485 25.52 37.34 -2.86
N ARG A 486 25.80 36.51 -1.85
CA ARG A 486 24.88 35.52 -1.26
C ARG A 486 23.84 36.16 -0.31
N LEU A 487 22.73 35.43 -0.14
CA LEU A 487 21.96 35.21 1.11
C LEU A 487 21.72 36.38 2.08
N SER A 488 20.44 36.65 2.36
CA SER A 488 19.98 36.94 3.73
C SER A 488 18.51 36.55 3.95
N GLN A 489 18.24 35.73 4.98
CA GLN A 489 16.92 35.55 5.65
C GLN A 489 15.79 35.03 4.73
N LEU A 490 15.47 33.73 4.62
CA LEU A 490 15.26 32.67 5.64
C LEU A 490 14.19 32.97 6.72
N GLN A 491 13.17 32.10 6.74
CA GLN A 491 12.48 31.54 7.92
C GLN A 491 11.53 32.46 8.75
N VAL A 492 10.24 32.09 8.94
CA VAL A 492 9.65 31.26 10.05
C VAL A 492 8.84 32.16 11.02
N CYS A 493 7.66 31.82 11.56
CA CYS A 493 6.67 30.78 11.24
C CYS A 493 5.33 31.02 11.98
N PHE A 494 4.28 30.33 11.49
CA PHE A 494 3.25 29.56 12.24
C PHE A 494 2.26 30.19 13.24
N PHE A 495 1.21 29.40 13.45
CA PHE A 495 0.25 29.32 14.56
C PHE A 495 -0.74 30.47 14.78
N THR A 496 -2.00 30.07 14.94
CA THR A 496 -2.98 30.78 15.76
C THR A 496 -3.71 29.75 16.62
N ILE A 497 -3.04 29.29 17.67
CA ILE A 497 -3.68 29.01 18.95
C ILE A 497 -3.17 30.09 19.91
N TYR A 498 -4.09 30.80 20.55
CA TYR A 498 -3.82 31.76 21.62
C TYR A 498 -4.00 31.06 22.99
N PRO A 499 -3.45 31.58 24.10
CA PRO A 499 -2.12 32.20 24.23
C PRO A 499 -1.43 31.85 25.58
N TYR A 500 -0.13 32.16 25.75
CA TYR A 500 0.42 32.71 27.01
C TYR A 500 1.80 33.39 26.77
N ARG A 501 2.26 34.24 27.71
CA ARG A 501 3.55 34.96 27.72
C ARG A 501 4.46 34.38 28.83
N ALA A 502 5.77 34.65 29.00
CA ALA A 502 6.62 35.75 28.53
C ALA A 502 8.16 35.47 28.65
N VAL A 503 8.98 36.10 27.79
CA VAL A 503 10.26 36.84 28.05
C VAL A 503 11.48 36.17 28.78
N LYS A 504 12.79 36.46 28.54
CA LYS A 504 13.68 36.91 27.41
C LYS A 504 15.13 37.18 27.95
N ARG A 505 16.17 37.20 27.08
CA ARG A 505 17.48 37.96 27.10
C ARG A 505 18.78 37.18 27.43
N ASP A 506 20.00 37.67 27.09
CA ASP A 506 20.54 38.53 25.99
C ASP A 506 22.09 38.52 26.05
N LEU A 507 22.78 38.76 24.92
CA LEU A 507 24.13 39.38 24.74
C LEU A 507 24.39 39.47 23.19
N THR A 508 25.20 40.35 22.57
CA THR A 508 26.36 41.18 22.99
C THR A 508 26.40 42.61 22.36
N PHE A 509 27.21 43.48 22.99
CA PHE A 509 27.96 44.65 22.49
C PHE A 509 27.30 45.84 21.74
N ILE A 510 28.11 46.88 21.47
CA ILE A 510 27.74 48.29 21.73
C ILE A 510 27.70 49.25 20.52
N SER A 511 28.46 49.05 19.44
CA SER A 511 28.58 50.08 18.36
C SER A 511 27.30 50.30 17.54
N LEU A 512 26.48 49.27 17.32
CA LEU A 512 25.23 49.34 16.55
C LEU A 512 24.06 50.03 17.30
N ARG A 513 24.26 50.43 18.56
CA ARG A 513 23.19 50.88 19.49
C ARG A 513 22.47 52.16 19.04
N ARG A 514 23.06 52.99 18.17
CA ARG A 514 22.43 54.21 17.62
C ARG A 514 21.36 53.99 16.53
N LYS A 515 21.24 52.78 15.94
CA LYS A 515 20.25 52.50 14.86
C LYS A 515 19.25 51.37 15.18
N LYS A 516 19.21 50.84 16.41
CA LYS A 516 18.28 49.80 16.89
C LYS A 516 18.26 48.47 16.08
N ILE A 517 19.38 48.09 15.46
CA ILE A 517 19.53 46.82 14.71
C ILE A 517 20.47 45.87 15.50
N ARG A 518 20.19 44.55 15.49
CA ARG A 518 21.06 43.51 16.09
C ARG A 518 22.14 43.04 15.10
N CYS A 519 23.30 42.66 15.62
CA CYS A 519 24.38 42.04 14.83
C CYS A 519 24.07 40.56 14.56
N PRO A 520 24.18 40.06 13.31
CA PRO A 520 24.01 38.63 13.00
C PRO A 520 25.26 37.76 13.22
N GLY A 521 26.41 38.34 13.58
CA GLY A 521 27.59 37.59 14.05
C GLY A 521 28.50 36.97 12.98
N GLU A 522 28.13 37.03 11.71
CA GLU A 522 28.86 36.44 10.58
C GLU A 522 30.33 36.96 10.46
N LYS A 523 31.31 36.05 10.34
CA LYS A 523 32.72 36.37 10.06
C LYS A 523 33.03 36.22 8.55
N PRO A 524 34.02 36.93 7.97
CA PRO A 524 34.96 37.88 8.62
C PRO A 524 34.32 39.24 8.95
N ALA A 525 33.25 39.63 8.24
CA ALA A 525 32.50 40.85 8.53
C ALA A 525 31.01 40.64 8.24
N CYS A 526 30.15 41.07 9.16
CA CYS A 526 28.74 40.74 9.09
C CYS A 526 27.94 41.59 8.11
N SER A 527 26.90 41.01 7.51
CA SER A 527 26.02 41.59 6.49
C SER A 527 25.33 42.91 6.87
N CYS A 528 25.28 43.25 8.16
CA CYS A 528 24.88 44.57 8.64
C CYS A 528 26.01 45.60 8.58
N CYS A 529 27.23 45.25 9.03
CA CYS A 529 28.38 46.14 8.98
C CYS A 529 28.89 46.33 7.54
N LEU A 530 28.89 45.28 6.73
CA LEU A 530 29.25 45.32 5.30
C LEU A 530 28.38 46.33 4.53
N ARG A 531 27.06 46.24 4.72
CA ARG A 531 26.04 47.10 4.07
C ARG A 531 26.02 48.54 4.61
N LEU A 532 26.61 48.78 5.78
CA LEU A 532 26.80 50.10 6.36
C LEU A 532 28.21 50.67 6.12
N ASN A 533 29.06 49.93 5.38
CA ASN A 533 30.46 50.23 5.12
C ASN A 533 31.27 50.54 6.41
N GLN A 534 31.11 49.69 7.43
CA GLN A 534 31.82 49.79 8.71
C GLN A 534 32.67 48.54 8.98
N HIS A 535 33.87 48.74 9.53
CA HIS A 535 34.77 47.64 9.87
C HIS A 535 34.14 46.75 10.94
N CYS A 536 34.08 45.45 10.64
CA CYS A 536 33.71 44.41 11.58
C CYS A 536 34.97 43.61 11.94
N SER A 537 35.10 43.15 13.18
CA SER A 537 36.33 42.55 13.70
C SER A 537 36.03 41.51 14.76
N TYR A 538 36.78 40.41 14.76
CA TYR A 538 36.62 39.28 15.68
C TYR A 538 37.99 38.71 16.04
N ALA A 539 38.30 38.57 17.34
CA ALA A 539 39.58 38.00 17.80
C ALA A 539 39.68 36.47 17.57
N ALA A 540 40.92 35.96 17.50
CA ALA A 540 41.29 34.54 17.36
C ALA A 540 42.80 34.29 17.57
N ALA A 541 43.20 33.12 18.13
CA ALA A 541 44.52 32.44 18.14
C ALA A 541 44.53 31.37 19.28
N PRO A 542 45.54 30.47 19.47
CA PRO A 542 46.51 29.84 18.54
C PRO A 542 46.54 28.26 18.59
N PRO A 543 47.38 27.52 17.80
CA PRO A 543 47.23 26.06 17.56
C PRO A 543 48.51 25.14 17.57
N ARG A 544 48.35 23.81 17.43
CA ARG A 544 49.24 22.69 16.91
C ARG A 544 48.64 21.30 17.29
N ALA A 545 49.04 20.09 16.85
CA ALA A 545 49.73 19.46 15.68
C ALA A 545 49.50 17.90 15.80
N VAL A 546 49.10 17.06 14.82
CA VAL A 546 49.62 16.60 13.49
C VAL A 546 50.50 15.32 13.50
N LEU A 547 50.02 14.22 12.85
CA LEU A 547 50.62 13.03 12.14
C LEU A 547 49.56 11.88 12.13
N GLY A 548 49.22 11.10 11.08
CA GLY A 548 49.96 10.14 10.20
C GLY A 548 49.85 8.69 10.78
N GLU A 549 49.60 7.54 10.12
CA GLU A 549 49.41 6.99 8.73
C GLU A 549 48.65 5.61 8.89
N GLN A 550 47.89 4.86 8.04
CA GLN A 550 47.63 4.62 6.59
C GLN A 550 46.11 4.48 6.26
N SER A 551 45.68 4.34 4.98
CA SER A 551 44.27 4.19 4.53
C SER A 551 43.75 2.74 4.43
N ARG A 552 42.47 2.47 4.76
CA ARG A 552 41.81 1.15 4.58
C ARG A 552 40.27 1.20 4.39
N ASP A 553 39.67 0.05 4.12
CA ASP A 553 38.31 -0.14 3.57
C ASP A 553 37.16 0.19 4.54
N LYS A 554 36.23 1.06 4.11
CA LYS A 554 35.11 1.53 4.94
C LYS A 554 34.11 0.48 5.39
N LEU A 555 33.94 -0.64 4.66
CA LEU A 555 32.95 -1.66 5.04
C LEU A 555 33.46 -2.52 6.20
N ALA A 556 34.68 -3.06 6.08
CA ALA A 556 35.34 -3.82 7.14
C ALA A 556 35.65 -2.94 8.36
N ASP A 557 36.05 -1.67 8.16
CA ASP A 557 36.29 -0.70 9.23
C ASP A 557 35.01 -0.38 10.03
N LEU A 558 33.82 -0.46 9.41
CA LEU A 558 32.53 -0.34 10.12
C LEU A 558 32.23 -1.57 10.99
N GLU A 559 32.61 -2.76 10.53
CA GLU A 559 32.41 -4.01 11.25
C GLU A 559 33.41 -4.16 12.40
N GLU A 560 34.67 -3.82 12.18
CA GLU A 560 35.71 -3.81 13.22
C GLU A 560 35.36 -2.78 14.32
N LYS A 561 34.87 -1.59 13.96
CA LYS A 561 34.41 -0.59 14.94
C LYS A 561 33.19 -1.03 15.75
N VAL A 562 32.21 -1.71 15.15
CA VAL A 562 31.09 -2.25 15.93
C VAL A 562 31.55 -3.41 16.81
N ASN A 563 32.45 -4.28 16.34
CA ASN A 563 33.00 -5.36 17.15
C ASN A 563 33.78 -4.82 18.36
N LEU A 564 34.59 -3.76 18.18
CA LEU A 564 35.33 -3.09 19.26
C LEU A 564 34.43 -2.37 20.29
N ILE A 565 33.27 -1.84 19.87
CA ILE A 565 32.27 -1.27 20.77
C ILE A 565 31.56 -2.37 21.58
N LEU A 566 31.35 -3.55 20.99
CA LEU A 566 30.71 -4.69 21.65
C LEU A 566 31.66 -5.47 22.57
N SER A 567 32.97 -5.54 22.29
CA SER A 567 33.95 -6.35 23.02
C SER A 567 34.53 -5.70 24.28
N GLY A 568 33.75 -4.88 24.98
CA GLY A 568 34.22 -3.86 25.95
C GLY A 568 35.25 -4.34 26.99
N ASN A 569 36.52 -3.97 26.81
CA ASN A 569 37.64 -4.23 27.73
C ASN A 569 38.80 -3.26 27.51
N ILE A 570 39.15 -2.43 28.51
CA ILE A 570 40.51 -2.36 29.10
C ILE A 570 40.38 -1.90 30.59
N PRO A 571 41.39 -1.99 31.49
CA PRO A 571 41.19 -2.72 32.76
C PRO A 571 41.54 -1.95 34.05
N ILE A 572 41.40 -2.60 35.23
CA ILE A 572 42.47 -2.83 36.24
C ILE A 572 41.94 -3.48 37.56
N GLN A 573 42.58 -4.61 37.94
CA GLN A 573 42.90 -5.16 39.30
C GLN A 573 41.90 -4.98 40.46
N SER A 574 41.30 -6.06 41.00
CA SER A 574 41.79 -6.93 42.10
C SER A 574 41.76 -6.28 43.50
N THR A 575 41.29 -6.93 44.58
CA THR A 575 41.65 -8.30 45.03
C THR A 575 40.62 -8.88 46.02
N ARG A 576 40.73 -10.18 46.31
CA ARG A 576 39.99 -10.96 47.35
C ARG A 576 38.49 -11.20 47.07
N GLN A 577 37.87 -12.27 47.58
CA GLN A 577 38.39 -13.28 48.52
C GLN A 577 38.04 -14.72 48.11
N GLU A 578 39.03 -15.61 48.11
CA GLU A 578 38.84 -17.06 48.08
C GLU A 578 38.28 -17.51 49.44
N GLN A 579 37.14 -18.20 49.45
CA GLN A 579 36.69 -18.99 50.62
C GLN A 579 35.51 -19.95 50.35
N ILE A 580 34.67 -19.68 49.34
CA ILE A 580 33.46 -20.48 49.06
C ILE A 580 33.75 -21.62 48.06
N LEU A 581 34.76 -22.47 48.34
CA LEU A 581 35.21 -23.53 47.41
C LEU A 581 35.72 -24.84 48.06
N GLU A 582 35.48 -25.04 49.37
CA GLU A 582 35.75 -26.32 50.06
C GLU A 582 34.49 -27.16 50.34
N GLU A 583 33.36 -26.58 50.74
CA GLU A 583 32.27 -27.36 51.37
C GLU A 583 31.45 -28.26 50.44
N ILE A 584 31.36 -27.99 49.13
CA ILE A 584 30.47 -28.72 48.20
C ILE A 584 31.29 -29.44 47.09
N LYS A 585 32.27 -30.23 47.52
CA LYS A 585 33.03 -31.19 46.67
C LYS A 585 32.66 -32.66 46.93
N THR A 586 31.56 -32.91 47.65
CA THR A 586 31.37 -34.10 48.48
C THR A 586 30.14 -34.96 48.14
N SER A 587 29.58 -34.85 46.92
CA SER A 587 28.45 -35.69 46.47
C SER A 587 28.46 -35.99 44.95
N LEU A 588 28.99 -37.16 44.57
CA LEU A 588 29.23 -37.58 43.17
C LEU A 588 28.30 -38.72 42.66
N SER A 589 27.57 -38.46 41.56
CA SER A 589 27.39 -39.33 40.35
C SER A 589 26.37 -40.52 40.25
N LYS A 590 25.77 -40.70 39.03
CA LYS A 590 25.06 -41.89 38.38
C LYS A 590 23.59 -42.18 38.78
N SER A 591 22.69 -42.92 38.08
CA SER A 591 22.38 -43.37 36.66
C SER A 591 21.04 -44.20 36.67
N GLY A 592 20.22 -44.53 35.64
CA GLY A 592 20.27 -44.50 34.15
C GLY A 592 18.90 -44.68 33.40
N HIS A 593 18.64 -45.81 32.69
CA HIS A 593 17.58 -46.05 31.64
C HIS A 593 17.03 -47.53 31.62
N PRO A 594 16.14 -48.07 30.71
CA PRO A 594 14.83 -47.63 30.10
C PRO A 594 13.74 -48.75 29.77
N SER A 595 12.58 -48.37 29.14
CA SER A 595 11.85 -49.02 27.97
C SER A 595 10.54 -49.92 28.04
N ALA A 596 9.65 -49.74 27.00
CA ALA A 596 8.84 -50.74 26.20
C ALA A 596 7.27 -50.97 26.29
N SER A 597 6.49 -50.35 25.37
CA SER A 597 5.36 -50.81 24.45
C SER A 597 4.18 -51.79 24.80
N GLY A 598 2.94 -51.58 24.23
CA GLY A 598 1.97 -52.69 23.94
C GLY A 598 0.44 -52.47 23.64
N ASP A 599 0.05 -51.98 22.44
CA ASP A 599 -1.22 -52.13 21.63
C ASP A 599 -2.50 -52.90 22.10
N ARG A 600 -3.75 -52.36 21.91
CA ARG A 600 -4.91 -52.93 21.13
C ARG A 600 -6.30 -52.22 21.20
N ARG A 601 -7.20 -52.60 20.26
CA ARG A 601 -8.50 -51.96 19.86
C ARG A 601 -9.76 -52.39 20.67
N TYR A 602 -10.83 -51.59 20.57
CA TYR A 602 -12.20 -51.89 21.04
C TYR A 602 -13.29 -51.69 19.95
N SER A 603 -14.51 -52.18 20.22
CA SER A 603 -15.71 -51.99 19.38
C SER A 603 -16.97 -51.80 20.25
N VAL A 604 -17.75 -50.74 19.95
CA VAL A 604 -19.22 -50.68 19.70
C VAL A 604 -20.07 -51.77 20.42
N ASN A 605 -21.10 -51.48 21.25
CA ASN A 605 -22.11 -50.40 21.15
C ASN A 605 -22.87 -50.09 22.48
N ASP A 606 -23.62 -48.97 22.52
CA ASP A 606 -24.99 -48.73 23.08
C ASP A 606 -25.48 -49.32 24.46
N ASN A 607 -26.36 -48.69 25.26
CA ASN A 607 -27.16 -47.45 25.06
C ASN A 607 -27.67 -46.81 26.39
N ASN A 608 -28.19 -45.58 26.30
CA ASN A 608 -29.17 -44.90 27.19
C ASN A 608 -28.86 -44.59 28.69
N HIS A 609 -28.28 -43.40 28.90
CA HIS A 609 -28.74 -42.27 29.74
C HIS A 609 -30.14 -42.29 30.43
N PRO A 610 -30.43 -41.36 31.39
CA PRO A 610 -29.53 -40.60 32.29
C PRO A 610 -30.06 -40.39 33.75
N ALA A 611 -29.17 -40.33 34.75
CA ALA A 611 -29.45 -39.62 36.01
C ALA A 611 -28.18 -39.14 36.75
N ARG A 612 -28.34 -38.06 37.49
CA ARG A 612 -27.40 -37.19 38.23
C ARG A 612 -26.79 -37.86 39.49
N PHE A 613 -25.76 -37.21 40.04
CA PHE A 613 -24.99 -37.53 41.26
C PHE A 613 -23.99 -38.71 41.12
N GLY A 614 -22.81 -38.67 41.76
CA GLY A 614 -22.21 -37.60 42.57
C GLY A 614 -20.71 -37.84 42.79
N LEU A 615 -20.03 -36.97 43.54
CA LEU A 615 -18.70 -37.29 44.06
C LEU A 615 -18.85 -38.30 45.21
N GLU A 616 -18.08 -39.38 45.16
CA GLU A 616 -17.60 -40.05 46.38
C GLU A 616 -16.15 -40.50 46.19
N ASP A 617 -15.39 -40.50 47.27
CA ASP A 617 -13.93 -40.65 47.29
C ASP A 617 -13.50 -42.13 47.26
N SER A 618 -12.37 -42.42 46.59
CA SER A 618 -11.65 -43.68 46.73
C SER A 618 -10.21 -43.56 46.23
N SER A 619 -9.33 -43.09 47.13
CA SER A 619 -7.88 -43.16 46.96
C SER A 619 -7.35 -44.56 46.58
N ARG A 620 -6.68 -44.67 45.41
CA ARG A 620 -5.52 -45.58 45.14
C ARG A 620 -4.99 -45.47 43.69
N GLY A 621 -3.73 -45.08 43.53
CA GLY A 621 -2.86 -45.71 42.51
C GLY A 621 -2.54 -45.00 41.18
N THR A 622 -2.61 -43.66 41.06
CA THR A 622 -2.26 -42.95 39.80
C THR A 622 -1.27 -41.78 39.96
N SER A 623 -0.67 -41.60 41.14
CA SER A 623 0.15 -40.43 41.52
C SER A 623 1.57 -40.38 40.91
N SER A 624 1.74 -40.80 39.64
CA SER A 624 3.04 -40.88 38.95
C SER A 624 3.04 -40.27 37.54
N LEU A 625 1.91 -39.70 37.08
CA LEU A 625 1.71 -39.25 35.68
C LEU A 625 1.14 -37.81 35.57
N SER A 626 1.07 -37.06 36.68
CA SER A 626 0.57 -35.68 36.69
C SER A 626 1.65 -34.71 37.17
N LEU A 627 1.99 -33.75 36.31
CA LEU A 627 2.83 -32.62 36.69
C LEU A 627 2.08 -31.74 37.71
N SER A 628 2.59 -31.66 38.94
CA SER A 628 2.03 -30.79 40.00
C SER A 628 1.71 -29.39 39.47
N VAL A 629 0.49 -28.90 39.74
CA VAL A 629 -0.06 -27.64 39.24
C VAL A 629 0.87 -26.46 39.53
N SER A 630 1.32 -26.33 40.78
CA SER A 630 2.31 -25.33 41.21
C SER A 630 3.58 -25.34 40.33
N LYS A 631 4.13 -26.52 40.05
CA LYS A 631 5.34 -26.69 39.20
C LYS A 631 5.06 -26.37 37.73
N ALA A 632 3.84 -26.59 37.22
CA ALA A 632 3.45 -26.18 35.88
C ALA A 632 3.33 -24.65 35.77
N ILE A 633 2.76 -24.01 36.79
CA ILE A 633 2.66 -22.55 36.92
C ILE A 633 4.06 -21.91 36.97
N ASP A 634 4.96 -22.41 37.82
CA ASP A 634 6.37 -21.99 37.89
C ASP A 634 7.05 -22.01 36.52
N ILE A 635 6.88 -23.11 35.76
CA ILE A 635 7.46 -23.29 34.43
C ILE A 635 6.87 -22.30 33.42
N TYR A 636 5.55 -22.05 33.48
CA TYR A 636 4.89 -21.05 32.64
C TYR A 636 5.44 -19.63 32.90
N PHE A 637 5.52 -19.18 34.15
CA PHE A 637 6.07 -17.85 34.45
C PHE A 637 7.57 -17.74 34.14
N LYS A 638 8.33 -18.81 34.35
CA LYS A 638 9.76 -18.86 34.06
C LYS A 638 10.10 -18.79 32.57
N TYR A 639 9.24 -19.31 31.69
CA TYR A 639 9.53 -19.39 30.25
C TYR A 639 8.51 -18.67 29.34
N TRP A 640 7.21 -18.95 29.47
CA TRP A 640 6.18 -18.52 28.51
C TRP A 640 5.50 -17.19 28.82
N HIS A 641 5.47 -16.76 30.08
CA HIS A 641 4.85 -15.48 30.43
C HIS A 641 5.52 -14.31 29.69
N ARG A 642 4.69 -13.48 29.04
CA ARG A 642 5.03 -12.42 28.09
C ARG A 642 5.80 -12.90 26.84
N GLN A 643 5.62 -14.17 26.42
CA GLN A 643 6.31 -14.81 25.28
C GLN A 643 5.43 -15.76 24.44
N PRO A 644 4.61 -15.21 23.52
CA PRO A 644 4.16 -13.82 23.48
C PRO A 644 3.06 -13.55 24.52
N LEU A 645 2.45 -14.59 25.09
CA LEU A 645 1.20 -14.51 25.86
C LEU A 645 1.37 -13.87 27.23
N TRP A 646 0.44 -12.99 27.59
CA TRP A 646 0.28 -12.44 28.92
C TRP A 646 -1.21 -12.39 29.25
N CYS A 647 -1.82 -13.54 29.53
CA CYS A 647 -3.25 -13.64 29.88
C CYS A 647 -3.54 -13.20 31.33
N PHE A 648 -2.65 -13.57 32.25
CA PHE A 648 -2.81 -13.42 33.71
C PHE A 648 -1.43 -13.21 34.38
N ASN A 649 -1.46 -12.75 35.63
CA ASN A 649 -0.32 -12.65 36.55
C ASN A 649 -0.31 -13.84 37.54
N LEU A 650 0.69 -13.88 38.42
CA LEU A 650 0.86 -14.98 39.39
C LEU A 650 -0.16 -14.88 40.54
N ASP A 651 -0.38 -13.66 41.03
CA ASP A 651 -1.38 -13.30 42.06
C ASP A 651 -2.82 -13.72 41.69
N GLU A 652 -3.11 -13.83 40.39
CA GLU A 652 -4.41 -14.24 39.87
C GLU A 652 -4.56 -15.77 39.71
N LEU A 653 -3.59 -16.55 40.21
CA LEU A 653 -3.55 -18.01 40.22
C LEU A 653 -3.09 -18.60 41.58
N GLU A 654 -3.02 -17.81 42.65
CA GLU A 654 -2.50 -18.28 43.95
C GLU A 654 -3.42 -19.28 44.66
N ASP A 655 -4.74 -19.21 44.45
CA ASP A 655 -5.70 -20.19 44.96
C ASP A 655 -5.76 -21.44 44.05
N GLN A 656 -4.79 -22.34 44.25
CA GLN A 656 -4.57 -23.49 43.36
C GLN A 656 -5.69 -24.54 43.40
N ASP A 657 -6.53 -24.54 44.44
CA ASP A 657 -7.61 -25.50 44.63
C ASP A 657 -8.92 -25.08 43.92
N ASP A 658 -9.06 -23.83 43.49
CA ASP A 658 -10.23 -23.28 42.75
C ASP A 658 -9.94 -23.06 41.25
N LEU A 659 -8.76 -23.47 40.75
CA LEU A 659 -8.40 -23.32 39.33
C LEU A 659 -9.17 -24.32 38.43
N PRO A 660 -9.92 -23.87 37.40
CA PRO A 660 -10.65 -24.77 36.52
C PRO A 660 -9.74 -25.75 35.76
N ASP A 661 -10.08 -27.04 35.80
CA ASP A 661 -9.31 -28.15 35.19
C ASP A 661 -8.81 -27.82 33.76
N GLU A 662 -9.69 -27.29 32.92
CA GLU A 662 -9.39 -26.90 31.54
C GLU A 662 -8.19 -25.94 31.39
N LEU A 663 -8.00 -25.03 32.34
CA LEU A 663 -6.88 -24.10 32.38
C LEU A 663 -5.63 -24.79 32.94
N VAL A 664 -5.79 -25.62 33.98
CA VAL A 664 -4.70 -26.43 34.57
C VAL A 664 -4.05 -27.34 33.53
N TRP A 665 -4.84 -28.12 32.79
CA TRP A 665 -4.33 -28.97 31.72
C TRP A 665 -3.66 -28.17 30.59
N SER A 666 -4.15 -26.96 30.29
CA SER A 666 -3.55 -26.06 29.28
C SER A 666 -2.19 -25.51 29.71
N ILE A 667 -2.02 -25.19 31.00
CA ILE A 667 -0.74 -24.77 31.59
C ILE A 667 0.24 -25.96 31.68
N GLN A 668 -0.22 -27.13 32.12
CA GLN A 668 0.58 -28.37 32.16
C GLN A 668 1.08 -28.78 30.77
N ALA A 669 0.25 -28.64 29.73
CA ALA A 669 0.66 -28.87 28.36
C ALA A 669 1.84 -27.96 27.98
N LEU A 670 1.70 -26.64 28.10
CA LEU A 670 2.80 -25.71 27.81
C LEU A 670 4.05 -25.94 28.70
N ALA A 671 3.89 -26.48 29.92
CA ALA A 671 5.01 -26.80 30.79
C ALA A 671 5.81 -28.05 30.36
N ALA A 672 5.20 -29.00 29.65
CA ALA A 672 5.79 -30.31 29.33
C ALA A 672 7.17 -30.27 28.62
N PRO A 673 7.45 -29.36 27.66
CA PRO A 673 8.79 -29.24 27.03
C PRO A 673 9.93 -28.87 27.98
N PHE A 674 9.64 -28.56 29.25
CA PHE A 674 10.63 -28.25 30.29
C PHE A 674 10.61 -29.23 31.48
N THR A 675 9.88 -30.35 31.39
CA THR A 675 9.90 -31.42 32.39
C THR A 675 10.59 -32.68 31.87
N GLN A 676 10.53 -33.78 32.65
CA GLN A 676 10.98 -35.10 32.21
C GLN A 676 9.89 -35.82 31.39
N ASP A 677 8.77 -35.14 31.15
CA ASP A 677 7.52 -35.70 30.62
C ASP A 677 7.19 -35.08 29.25
N SER A 678 8.19 -34.67 28.47
CA SER A 678 8.06 -33.97 27.18
C SER A 678 7.00 -34.58 26.26
N ASP A 679 6.99 -35.91 26.20
CA ASP A 679 6.16 -36.70 25.29
C ASP A 679 4.67 -36.68 25.71
N HIS A 680 4.36 -36.22 26.92
CA HIS A 680 3.01 -36.09 27.47
C HIS A 680 2.30 -34.78 27.08
N TRP A 681 2.94 -33.88 26.30
CA TRP A 681 2.26 -32.71 25.71
C TRP A 681 0.90 -33.09 25.12
N GLN A 682 0.84 -34.14 24.30
CA GLN A 682 -0.39 -34.56 23.61
C GLN A 682 -1.44 -35.14 24.56
N TYR A 683 -1.06 -35.64 25.74
CA TYR A 683 -1.99 -36.10 26.77
C TYR A 683 -2.63 -34.91 27.49
N TYR A 684 -1.82 -33.94 27.96
CA TYR A 684 -2.32 -32.74 28.62
C TYR A 684 -3.17 -31.89 27.66
N ALA A 685 -2.70 -31.67 26.42
CA ALA A 685 -3.43 -30.95 25.38
C ALA A 685 -4.77 -31.60 25.01
N ASN A 686 -4.87 -32.94 24.99
CA ASN A 686 -6.13 -33.61 24.72
C ASN A 686 -7.14 -33.51 25.88
N ASN A 687 -6.69 -33.53 27.14
CA ASN A 687 -7.58 -33.34 28.29
C ASN A 687 -8.09 -31.89 28.35
N ALA A 688 -7.21 -30.90 28.15
CA ALA A 688 -7.59 -29.51 27.96
C ALA A 688 -8.63 -29.36 26.82
N ARG A 689 -8.32 -29.84 25.61
CA ARG A 689 -9.21 -29.83 24.45
C ARG A 689 -10.58 -30.43 24.77
N ARG A 690 -10.64 -31.59 25.42
CA ARG A 690 -11.89 -32.27 25.78
C ARG A 690 -12.77 -31.44 26.72
N LEU A 691 -12.19 -30.89 27.78
CA LEU A 691 -12.93 -30.10 28.78
C LEU A 691 -13.41 -28.77 28.20
N ILE A 692 -12.55 -28.07 27.45
CA ILE A 692 -12.90 -26.84 26.73
C ILE A 692 -14.03 -27.09 25.73
N MET A 693 -13.96 -28.14 24.90
CA MET A 693 -15.05 -28.46 23.95
C MET A 693 -16.35 -28.82 24.67
N PHE A 694 -16.28 -29.47 25.85
CA PHE A 694 -17.46 -29.77 26.67
C PHE A 694 -18.11 -28.50 27.25
N ARG A 695 -17.30 -27.54 27.74
CA ARG A 695 -17.78 -26.20 28.17
C ARG A 695 -18.45 -25.44 27.04
N VAL A 696 -17.82 -25.43 25.86
CA VAL A 696 -18.38 -24.80 24.64
C VAL A 696 -19.70 -25.47 24.22
N ALA A 697 -19.77 -26.81 24.20
CA ALA A 697 -20.97 -27.55 23.83
C ALA A 697 -22.15 -27.35 24.80
N ASN A 698 -21.87 -27.17 26.10
CA ASN A 698 -22.88 -26.92 27.12
C ASN A 698 -23.25 -25.43 27.28
N GLY A 699 -22.56 -24.52 26.57
CA GLY A 699 -22.72 -23.06 26.74
C GLY A 699 -22.15 -22.50 28.04
N THR A 700 -21.37 -23.28 28.80
CA THR A 700 -20.79 -22.90 30.10
C THR A 700 -19.36 -22.37 29.95
N VAL A 701 -19.14 -21.49 28.96
CA VAL A 701 -17.83 -20.91 28.65
C VAL A 701 -17.51 -19.76 29.61
N GLU A 702 -16.38 -19.86 30.30
CA GLU A 702 -15.88 -18.86 31.24
C GLU A 702 -14.61 -18.18 30.70
N LEU A 703 -14.11 -17.16 31.40
CA LEU A 703 -12.85 -16.47 31.04
C LEU A 703 -11.67 -17.46 31.03
N SER A 704 -11.63 -18.34 32.03
CA SER A 704 -10.71 -19.48 32.17
C SER A 704 -10.73 -20.42 30.96
N THR A 705 -11.92 -20.73 30.42
CA THR A 705 -12.09 -21.55 29.21
C THR A 705 -11.47 -20.88 27.98
N MET A 706 -11.60 -19.55 27.85
CA MET A 706 -10.99 -18.78 26.76
C MET A 706 -9.47 -18.61 26.93
N GLU A 707 -8.99 -18.47 28.17
CA GLU A 707 -7.55 -18.49 28.49
C GLU A 707 -6.92 -19.84 28.15
N GLY A 708 -7.58 -20.95 28.50
CA GLY A 708 -7.18 -22.30 28.12
C GLY A 708 -7.05 -22.46 26.61
N LEU A 709 -8.03 -21.98 25.82
CA LEU A 709 -7.93 -21.94 24.35
C LEU A 709 -6.75 -21.11 23.85
N CYS A 710 -6.46 -19.95 24.46
CA CYS A 710 -5.33 -19.11 24.09
C CYS A 710 -3.99 -19.85 24.29
N LEU A 711 -3.80 -20.46 25.46
CA LEU A 711 -2.60 -21.25 25.78
C LEU A 711 -2.46 -22.48 24.85
N LEU A 712 -3.55 -23.22 24.68
CA LEU A 712 -3.60 -24.45 23.86
C LEU A 712 -3.33 -24.16 22.38
N SER A 713 -3.88 -23.08 21.81
CA SER A 713 -3.63 -22.68 20.41
C SER A 713 -2.15 -22.35 20.16
N TYR A 714 -1.49 -21.66 21.10
CA TYR A 714 -0.05 -21.40 21.01
C TYR A 714 0.80 -22.67 21.13
N GLY A 715 0.42 -23.59 22.02
CA GLY A 715 1.09 -24.87 22.15
C GLY A 715 1.00 -25.74 20.88
N PHE A 716 -0.11 -25.69 20.15
CA PHE A 716 -0.20 -26.30 18.83
C PHE A 716 0.75 -25.65 17.81
N PHE A 717 0.90 -24.31 17.79
CA PHE A 717 1.89 -23.63 16.94
C PHE A 717 3.34 -24.01 17.29
N ILE A 718 3.68 -24.13 18.59
CA ILE A 718 5.00 -24.60 19.05
C ILE A 718 5.33 -26.01 18.51
N ASN A 719 4.31 -26.88 18.44
CA ASN A 719 4.43 -28.26 17.96
C ASN A 719 4.26 -28.42 16.43
N GLY A 720 4.03 -27.34 15.69
CA GLY A 720 3.82 -27.36 14.23
C GLY A 720 2.42 -27.80 13.78
N GLU A 721 1.46 -27.96 14.69
CA GLU A 721 0.06 -28.31 14.37
C GLU A 721 -0.75 -27.07 13.92
N ASP A 722 -0.22 -26.36 12.91
CA ASP A 722 -0.66 -25.06 12.40
C ASP A 722 -2.19 -24.93 12.18
N ASN A 723 -2.80 -25.98 11.63
CA ASN A 723 -4.24 -26.00 11.34
C ASN A 723 -5.10 -26.13 12.60
N LEU A 724 -4.65 -26.89 13.60
CA LEU A 724 -5.35 -27.07 14.87
C LEU A 724 -5.14 -25.85 15.79
N GLY A 725 -3.94 -25.26 15.77
CA GLY A 725 -3.66 -23.96 16.39
C GLY A 725 -4.56 -22.85 15.85
N ARG A 726 -4.65 -22.70 14.51
CA ARG A 726 -5.56 -21.74 13.83
C ARG A 726 -7.04 -21.99 14.15
N PHE A 727 -7.47 -23.24 14.28
CA PHE A 727 -8.85 -23.57 14.68
C PHE A 727 -9.15 -23.09 16.11
N HIS A 728 -8.32 -23.45 17.08
CA HIS A 728 -8.52 -23.05 18.48
C HIS A 728 -8.38 -21.54 18.70
N LEU A 729 -7.46 -20.88 17.98
CA LEU A 729 -7.32 -19.42 17.96
C LEU A 729 -8.59 -18.74 17.39
N SER A 730 -9.10 -19.20 16.26
CA SER A 730 -10.32 -18.66 15.63
C SER A 730 -11.53 -18.81 16.55
N LEU A 731 -11.66 -19.96 17.23
CA LEU A 731 -12.71 -20.21 18.20
C LEU A 731 -12.59 -19.28 19.42
N ALA A 732 -11.39 -19.08 19.97
CA ALA A 732 -11.16 -18.17 21.09
C ALA A 732 -11.51 -16.71 20.74
N ILE A 733 -11.10 -16.25 19.55
CA ILE A 733 -11.45 -14.91 19.03
C ILE A 733 -12.97 -14.79 18.87
N GLN A 734 -13.64 -15.80 18.31
CA GLN A 734 -15.09 -15.77 18.15
C GLN A 734 -15.85 -15.78 19.49
N LEU A 735 -15.37 -16.53 20.49
CA LEU A 735 -15.92 -16.50 21.85
C LEU A 735 -15.72 -15.14 22.53
N CYS A 736 -14.56 -14.49 22.31
CA CYS A 736 -14.31 -13.12 22.77
C CYS A 736 -15.30 -12.13 22.13
N ARG A 737 -15.60 -12.26 20.83
CA ARG A 737 -16.63 -11.44 20.15
C ARG A 737 -18.03 -11.68 20.68
N SER A 738 -18.40 -12.94 20.91
CA SER A 738 -19.69 -13.29 21.53
C SER A 738 -19.83 -12.72 22.95
N ALA A 739 -18.71 -12.50 23.65
CA ALA A 739 -18.65 -11.82 24.95
C ALA A 739 -18.37 -10.30 24.86
N MET A 740 -18.43 -9.70 23.65
CA MET A 740 -18.16 -8.28 23.37
C MET A 740 -16.79 -7.77 23.85
N LEU A 741 -15.80 -8.65 24.00
CA LEU A 741 -14.44 -8.30 24.45
C LEU A 741 -13.60 -7.63 23.36
N ASP A 742 -14.12 -7.44 22.14
CA ASP A 742 -13.47 -6.71 21.04
C ASP A 742 -13.89 -5.24 20.92
N VAL A 743 -14.59 -4.68 21.92
CA VAL A 743 -15.10 -3.29 21.93
C VAL A 743 -14.73 -2.55 23.23
N GLU A 744 -14.25 -1.30 23.12
CA GLU A 744 -13.88 -0.43 24.26
C GLU A 744 -14.98 -0.32 25.34
N SER A 745 -16.26 -0.21 24.94
CA SER A 745 -17.40 0.02 25.84
C SER A 745 -17.65 -1.08 26.87
N THR A 746 -17.14 -2.29 26.63
CA THR A 746 -17.30 -3.45 27.54
C THR A 746 -16.40 -3.32 28.79
N TYR A 747 -15.35 -2.50 28.73
CA TYR A 747 -14.34 -2.36 29.78
C TYR A 747 -14.67 -1.25 30.78
N THR A 748 -15.61 -1.50 31.69
CA THR A 748 -15.96 -0.55 32.76
C THR A 748 -14.92 -0.55 33.89
N ASN A 749 -14.66 0.60 34.51
CA ASN A 749 -13.66 0.74 35.59
C ASN A 749 -13.95 -0.04 36.88
N ASN A 750 -15.12 -0.69 37.01
CA ASN A 750 -15.59 -1.32 38.23
C ASN A 750 -15.55 -2.86 38.20
N ASP A 751 -15.24 -3.48 37.05
CA ASP A 751 -15.11 -4.94 36.95
C ASP A 751 -13.67 -5.37 37.33
N PRO A 752 -13.47 -6.20 38.38
CA PRO A 752 -12.14 -6.63 38.80
C PRO A 752 -11.39 -7.44 37.72
N PHE A 753 -12.10 -8.11 36.82
CA PHE A 753 -11.50 -8.90 35.74
C PHE A 753 -11.11 -8.03 34.51
N THR A 754 -11.30 -6.72 34.56
CA THR A 754 -11.04 -5.77 33.46
C THR A 754 -9.65 -5.93 32.85
N GLU A 755 -8.58 -5.92 33.66
CA GLU A 755 -7.21 -6.05 33.12
C GLU A 755 -6.90 -7.47 32.63
N ARG A 756 -7.54 -8.52 33.20
CA ARG A 756 -7.40 -9.93 32.75
C ARG A 756 -8.08 -10.13 31.38
N LYS A 757 -9.27 -9.57 31.19
CA LYS A 757 -9.97 -9.53 29.90
C LYS A 757 -9.19 -8.81 28.80
N LYS A 758 -8.53 -7.68 29.09
CA LYS A 758 -7.65 -6.99 28.11
C LYS A 758 -6.47 -7.85 27.72
N ARG A 759 -5.80 -8.42 28.73
CA ARG A 759 -4.61 -9.28 28.60
C ARG A 759 -4.87 -10.52 27.74
N LEU A 760 -5.99 -11.23 27.97
CA LEU A 760 -6.45 -12.31 27.10
C LEU A 760 -6.66 -11.85 25.65
N PHE A 761 -7.47 -10.80 25.44
CA PHE A 761 -7.80 -10.31 24.10
C PHE A 761 -6.54 -9.94 23.31
N TRP A 762 -5.63 -9.19 23.93
CA TRP A 762 -4.39 -8.76 23.29
C TRP A 762 -3.39 -9.91 23.10
N SER A 763 -3.41 -10.94 23.95
CA SER A 763 -2.62 -12.17 23.74
C SER A 763 -3.12 -12.97 22.53
N LEU A 764 -4.44 -13.13 22.37
CA LEU A 764 -5.05 -13.74 21.17
C LEU A 764 -4.72 -12.93 19.90
N GLN A 765 -4.79 -11.59 19.98
CA GLN A 765 -4.44 -10.75 18.84
C GLN A 765 -2.93 -10.82 18.48
N SER A 766 -2.04 -11.05 19.45
CA SER A 766 -0.61 -11.32 19.20
C SER A 766 -0.39 -12.65 18.44
N LEU A 767 -1.16 -13.69 18.79
CA LEU A 767 -1.14 -14.95 18.05
C LEU A 767 -1.68 -14.79 16.62
N GLU A 768 -2.78 -14.06 16.42
CA GLU A 768 -3.34 -13.84 15.07
C GLU A 768 -2.38 -13.02 14.18
N GLN A 769 -1.72 -12.00 14.74
CA GLN A 769 -0.66 -11.26 14.05
C GLN A 769 0.50 -12.18 13.59
N THR A 770 0.89 -13.13 14.43
CA THR A 770 2.05 -14.00 14.22
C THR A 770 1.75 -15.22 13.35
N TYR A 771 0.63 -15.92 13.59
CA TYR A 771 0.30 -17.24 13.04
C TYR A 771 -1.03 -17.31 12.27
N GLY A 772 -1.86 -16.26 12.35
CA GLY A 772 -3.16 -16.15 11.67
C GLY A 772 -3.08 -16.21 10.14
N ARG A 773 -4.23 -16.35 9.46
CA ARG A 773 -4.26 -16.50 7.98
C ARG A 773 -4.10 -15.17 7.27
N GLN A 774 -3.21 -15.09 6.28
CA GLN A 774 -2.96 -13.89 5.45
C GLN A 774 -4.22 -13.41 4.69
N THR A 775 -5.21 -14.29 4.51
CA THR A 775 -6.49 -14.06 3.83
C THR A 775 -7.72 -14.21 4.74
N GLY A 776 -7.52 -14.24 6.07
CA GLY A 776 -8.59 -14.49 7.05
C GLY A 776 -9.56 -13.31 7.23
N LEU A 777 -10.87 -13.60 7.17
CA LEU A 777 -11.96 -12.61 7.30
C LEU A 777 -12.20 -12.10 8.76
N LEU A 778 -11.28 -12.36 9.69
CA LEU A 778 -11.57 -12.32 11.14
C LEU A 778 -10.63 -11.44 11.99
N SER A 779 -9.73 -10.66 11.40
CA SER A 779 -8.90 -9.70 12.12
C SER A 779 -9.66 -8.41 12.51
N ILE A 780 -9.15 -7.66 13.49
CA ILE A 780 -9.58 -6.27 13.72
C ILE A 780 -9.24 -5.47 12.45
N PRO A 781 -10.15 -4.66 11.87
CA PRO A 781 -9.89 -3.92 10.64
C PRO A 781 -8.60 -3.08 10.70
N THR A 782 -7.82 -3.10 9.62
CA THR A 782 -6.51 -2.42 9.54
C THR A 782 -6.61 -0.90 9.70
N GLU A 783 -7.78 -0.32 9.41
CA GLU A 783 -8.10 1.10 9.68
C GLU A 783 -8.15 1.43 11.18
N THR A 784 -8.59 0.49 12.03
CA THR A 784 -8.70 0.65 13.49
C THR A 784 -7.34 0.87 14.16
N TRP A 785 -6.26 0.49 13.47
CA TRP A 785 -4.86 0.67 13.88
C TRP A 785 -4.22 1.96 13.32
N ARG A 786 -4.91 2.67 12.41
CA ARG A 786 -4.53 4.02 11.94
C ARG A 786 -5.45 5.16 12.43
N PRO A 787 -5.86 5.28 13.73
CA PRO A 787 -6.75 6.34 14.19
C PRO A 787 -6.37 7.78 13.82
N TRP A 788 -5.08 8.08 13.65
CA TRP A 788 -4.56 9.45 13.56
C TRP A 788 -4.36 9.99 12.14
N PHE A 789 -4.29 9.12 11.13
CA PHE A 789 -4.28 9.57 9.72
C PHE A 789 -5.68 9.82 9.16
N SER A 790 -6.74 9.43 9.89
CA SER A 790 -8.09 9.84 9.58
C SER A 790 -8.34 11.26 10.12
N ALA A 791 -8.32 12.25 9.23
CA ALA A 791 -8.56 13.66 9.59
C ALA A 791 -9.99 13.94 10.13
N TYR A 792 -10.86 12.93 10.13
CA TYR A 792 -12.18 12.95 10.74
C TYR A 792 -12.35 11.73 11.67
N PRO A 793 -12.61 11.92 12.98
CA PRO A 793 -13.01 10.81 13.83
C PRO A 793 -14.41 10.33 13.41
N LYS A 794 -14.47 9.23 12.64
CA LYS A 794 -15.73 8.56 12.25
C LYS A 794 -16.44 8.07 13.52
N SER A 795 -17.40 8.84 14.03
CA SER A 795 -17.98 8.71 15.38
C SER A 795 -18.66 7.38 15.67
N ASN A 796 -19.09 6.65 14.65
CA ASN A 796 -20.00 5.49 14.77
C ASN A 796 -19.30 4.13 14.56
N ARG A 797 -17.96 4.06 14.54
CA ARG A 797 -17.26 2.76 14.58
C ARG A 797 -16.91 2.38 16.03
N PRO A 798 -17.12 1.12 16.46
CA PRO A 798 -16.64 0.65 17.75
C PRO A 798 -15.12 0.78 17.82
N ARG A 799 -14.63 1.34 18.92
CA ARG A 799 -13.19 1.43 19.21
C ARG A 799 -12.66 0.10 19.74
N PRO A 800 -11.39 -0.23 19.48
CA PRO A 800 -10.79 -1.47 19.97
C PRO A 800 -10.68 -1.42 21.50
N PRO A 801 -10.52 -2.57 22.18
CA PRO A 801 -10.25 -2.61 23.61
C PRO A 801 -9.05 -1.73 23.98
N PRO A 802 -9.06 -1.05 25.15
CA PRO A 802 -7.85 -0.38 25.62
C PRO A 802 -6.74 -1.42 25.87
N LEU A 803 -5.48 -0.99 25.74
CA LEU A 803 -4.32 -1.82 26.06
C LEU A 803 -4.30 -2.19 27.57
N PRO A 804 -3.71 -3.33 27.95
CA PRO A 804 -3.52 -3.67 29.35
C PRO A 804 -2.50 -2.73 29.99
N ARG A 805 -2.63 -2.48 31.29
CA ARG A 805 -1.72 -1.59 32.05
C ARG A 805 -0.33 -2.24 32.22
N ASP A 806 0.55 -2.00 31.25
CA ASP A 806 1.96 -2.40 31.31
C ASP A 806 2.84 -1.22 31.74
N ASN A 807 3.15 -1.12 33.04
CA ASN A 807 3.98 -0.05 33.56
C ASN A 807 5.49 -0.41 33.55
N ILE A 808 5.87 -1.59 33.05
CA ILE A 808 7.22 -2.13 33.24
C ILE A 808 8.22 -1.39 32.34
N GLY A 809 9.14 -0.65 32.97
CA GLY A 809 10.19 0.13 32.28
C GLY A 809 9.70 1.43 31.64
N CYS A 810 8.48 1.87 31.95
CA CYS A 810 7.97 3.20 31.63
C CYS A 810 8.69 4.27 32.47
N SER A 811 8.85 5.49 31.95
CA SER A 811 9.38 6.64 32.71
C SER A 811 8.28 7.57 33.22
N THR A 812 7.13 7.56 32.55
CA THR A 812 5.91 8.30 32.87
C THR A 812 4.71 7.35 32.88
N PRO A 813 3.63 7.63 33.63
CA PRO A 813 2.38 6.86 33.58
C PRO A 813 1.71 6.82 32.20
N GLU A 814 2.07 7.76 31.32
CA GLU A 814 1.55 7.91 29.96
C GLU A 814 2.36 7.12 28.90
N ASP A 815 3.55 6.59 29.24
CA ASP A 815 4.36 5.80 28.31
C ASP A 815 3.68 4.46 27.98
N ILE A 816 3.73 4.06 26.71
CA ILE A 816 3.19 2.76 26.27
C ILE A 816 4.20 1.65 26.61
N GLY A 817 3.87 0.82 27.59
CA GLY A 817 4.72 -0.26 28.08
C GLY A 817 5.21 -1.27 27.03
N ILE A 818 6.32 -1.92 27.37
CA ILE A 818 7.14 -2.66 26.42
C ILE A 818 6.45 -3.90 25.81
N TRP A 819 5.57 -4.58 26.55
CA TRP A 819 4.80 -5.69 25.98
C TRP A 819 3.76 -5.16 24.98
N SER A 820 3.08 -4.07 25.32
CA SER A 820 2.15 -3.39 24.41
C SER A 820 2.84 -2.86 23.14
N MET A 821 4.11 -2.44 23.21
CA MET A 821 4.91 -2.12 22.03
C MET A 821 5.09 -3.33 21.10
N THR A 822 5.25 -4.55 21.61
CA THR A 822 5.34 -5.75 20.74
C THR A 822 4.06 -6.01 19.94
N ILE A 823 2.89 -5.60 20.44
CA ILE A 823 1.61 -5.71 19.72
C ILE A 823 1.55 -4.74 18.53
N TYR A 824 2.13 -3.55 18.66
CA TYR A 824 2.23 -2.59 17.55
C TYR A 824 3.20 -3.09 16.46
N PHE A 825 4.39 -3.57 16.83
CA PHE A 825 5.31 -4.19 15.86
C PHE A 825 4.73 -5.47 15.25
N GLY A 826 3.99 -6.27 16.02
CA GLY A 826 3.25 -7.45 15.54
C GLY A 826 2.16 -7.10 14.50
N TRP A 827 1.50 -5.95 14.65
CA TRP A 827 0.56 -5.46 13.63
C TRP A 827 1.26 -5.06 12.32
N ILE A 828 2.44 -4.43 12.37
CA ILE A 828 3.23 -4.20 11.16
C ILE A 828 3.66 -5.55 10.54
N TRP A 829 4.07 -6.50 11.37
CA TRP A 829 4.49 -7.84 10.92
C TRP A 829 3.37 -8.59 10.20
N SER A 830 2.11 -8.51 10.65
CA SER A 830 1.01 -9.14 9.93
C SER A 830 0.78 -8.51 8.54
N ARG A 831 0.98 -7.19 8.39
CA ARG A 831 0.98 -6.51 7.07
C ARG A 831 2.15 -6.99 6.19
N VAL A 832 3.33 -7.21 6.76
CA VAL A 832 4.50 -7.78 6.05
C VAL A 832 4.21 -9.20 5.58
N ARG A 833 3.57 -10.03 6.41
CA ARG A 833 3.13 -11.40 6.03
C ARG A 833 2.12 -11.37 4.88
N THR A 834 1.18 -10.40 4.86
CA THR A 834 0.27 -10.18 3.72
C THR A 834 1.03 -9.75 2.46
N TYR A 835 2.01 -8.84 2.57
CA TYR A 835 2.85 -8.41 1.44
C TYR A 835 3.66 -9.58 0.83
N VAL A 836 4.26 -10.44 1.64
CA VAL A 836 4.95 -11.66 1.17
C VAL A 836 3.99 -12.60 0.43
N TYR A 837 2.76 -12.77 0.96
CA TYR A 837 1.74 -13.57 0.30
C TYR A 837 1.31 -12.96 -1.05
N GLU A 838 1.10 -11.64 -1.14
CA GLU A 838 0.81 -10.97 -2.42
C GLU A 838 1.95 -11.11 -3.44
N CYS A 839 3.21 -11.02 -3.00
CA CYS A 839 4.37 -11.29 -3.83
C CYS A 839 4.35 -12.73 -4.38
N SER A 840 4.08 -13.72 -3.52
CA SER A 840 4.01 -15.14 -3.92
C SER A 840 2.87 -15.45 -4.90
N CYS A 841 1.81 -14.64 -4.91
CA CYS A 841 0.73 -14.70 -5.88
C CYS A 841 0.99 -13.87 -7.15
N ASN A 842 2.22 -13.39 -7.37
CA ASN A 842 2.58 -12.48 -8.47
C ASN A 842 1.72 -11.21 -8.55
N ARG A 843 1.29 -10.67 -7.40
CA ARG A 843 0.52 -9.43 -7.26
C ARG A 843 1.35 -8.26 -6.72
N LEU A 844 2.67 -8.32 -6.83
CA LEU A 844 3.55 -7.22 -6.40
C LEU A 844 3.27 -5.94 -7.21
N LYS A 845 2.69 -4.94 -6.54
CA LYS A 845 2.70 -3.54 -6.99
C LYS A 845 4.05 -2.89 -6.70
N GLU A 846 4.52 -2.03 -7.59
CA GLU A 846 5.92 -1.60 -7.60
C GLU A 846 6.27 -0.75 -6.35
N PRO A 847 7.33 -1.12 -5.59
CA PRO A 847 7.62 -0.52 -4.28
C PRO A 847 7.77 1.01 -4.22
N TRP A 848 8.12 1.64 -5.33
CA TRP A 848 8.32 3.10 -5.43
C TRP A 848 7.02 3.89 -5.63
N PHE A 849 5.87 3.24 -5.84
CA PHE A 849 4.58 3.92 -5.80
C PHE A 849 4.15 4.19 -4.35
N HIS A 850 3.65 5.41 -4.11
CA HIS A 850 3.20 5.91 -2.81
C HIS A 850 2.08 5.08 -2.14
N ASP A 851 1.32 4.38 -2.96
CA ASP A 851 0.16 3.55 -2.64
C ASP A 851 0.45 2.06 -2.94
N SER A 852 1.73 1.67 -2.84
CA SER A 852 2.18 0.27 -2.74
C SER A 852 2.15 -0.20 -1.27
N MET A 853 1.99 -1.51 -1.04
CA MET A 853 2.10 -2.07 0.31
C MET A 853 3.44 -1.73 0.97
N TYR A 854 4.54 -1.77 0.22
CA TYR A 854 5.88 -1.42 0.70
C TYR A 854 5.93 0.01 1.27
N ALA A 855 5.47 1.01 0.50
CA ALA A 855 5.43 2.40 0.96
C ALA A 855 4.49 2.59 2.15
N MET A 856 3.33 1.93 2.15
CA MET A 856 2.37 1.98 3.26
C MET A 856 2.92 1.37 4.55
N ILE A 857 3.65 0.27 4.49
CA ILE A 857 4.25 -0.41 5.65
C ILE A 857 5.41 0.41 6.23
N LEU A 858 6.27 1.00 5.39
CA LEU A 858 7.32 1.92 5.88
C LEU A 858 6.73 3.16 6.56
N SER A 859 5.62 3.69 6.03
CA SER A 859 4.90 4.80 6.68
C SER A 859 4.29 4.41 8.04
N ASP A 860 3.77 3.18 8.18
CA ASP A 860 3.28 2.66 9.47
C ASP A 860 4.42 2.46 10.47
N LEU A 861 5.59 2.02 9.99
CA LEU A 861 6.78 1.78 10.81
C LEU A 861 7.36 3.07 11.37
N MET A 862 7.55 4.10 10.54
CA MET A 862 8.04 5.41 10.99
C MET A 862 7.12 6.07 12.03
N GLU A 863 5.80 5.86 11.94
CA GLU A 863 4.86 6.38 12.94
C GLU A 863 4.96 5.62 14.28
N ILE A 864 5.24 4.31 14.26
CA ILE A 864 5.46 3.50 15.46
C ILE A 864 6.86 3.74 16.08
N GLU A 865 7.91 3.94 15.27
CA GLU A 865 9.22 4.44 15.73
C GLU A 865 9.08 5.78 16.47
N ASN A 866 8.40 6.75 15.84
CA ASN A 866 8.17 8.09 16.37
C ASN A 866 7.46 8.04 17.73
N ARG A 867 6.47 7.16 17.87
CA ARG A 867 5.69 6.93 19.10
C ARG A 867 6.38 6.07 20.16
N THR A 868 7.42 5.31 19.80
CA THR A 868 8.11 4.43 20.76
C THR A 868 8.70 5.26 21.89
N PRO A 869 8.31 5.05 23.17
CA PRO A 869 8.82 5.83 24.30
C PRO A 869 10.34 5.82 24.38
N LEU A 870 10.95 6.93 24.82
CA LEU A 870 12.41 7.04 24.89
C LEU A 870 13.01 5.92 25.77
N CYS A 871 12.36 5.56 26.88
CA CYS A 871 12.75 4.47 27.79
C CYS A 871 12.65 3.04 27.19
N HIS A 872 12.27 2.90 25.93
CA HIS A 872 12.22 1.63 25.19
C HIS A 872 13.16 1.63 23.97
N ARG A 873 13.74 2.77 23.58
CA ARG A 873 14.65 2.88 22.43
C ARG A 873 16.04 2.32 22.75
N TYR A 874 16.66 1.66 21.77
CA TYR A 874 17.92 0.92 21.93
C TYR A 874 19.02 1.69 22.69
N GLU A 875 19.29 2.94 22.30
CA GLU A 875 20.37 3.74 22.90
C GLU A 875 20.05 4.26 24.31
N SER A 876 18.77 4.42 24.67
CA SER A 876 18.39 4.77 26.05
C SER A 876 18.39 3.55 26.98
N VAL A 877 18.11 2.38 26.42
CA VAL A 877 18.05 1.10 27.14
C VAL A 877 19.44 0.50 27.35
N LYS A 878 20.37 0.72 26.42
CA LYS A 878 21.79 0.31 26.48
C LYS A 878 21.98 -1.18 26.76
N PHE A 879 21.28 -2.04 26.01
CA PHE A 879 21.29 -3.50 26.23
C PHE A 879 22.71 -4.10 26.30
N TYR A 880 23.64 -3.57 25.52
CA TYR A 880 25.05 -3.99 25.50
C TYR A 880 25.76 -3.83 26.86
N GLU A 881 25.47 -2.75 27.63
CA GLU A 881 26.01 -2.50 28.97
C GLU A 881 25.39 -3.39 30.08
N ARG A 882 24.25 -4.05 29.80
CA ARG A 882 23.50 -4.81 30.80
C ARG A 882 24.16 -6.14 31.15
N LYS A 883 24.03 -6.54 32.42
CA LYS A 883 24.56 -7.80 32.95
C LYS A 883 23.53 -8.92 32.85
N ALA A 884 23.95 -10.14 32.52
CA ALA A 884 23.05 -11.29 32.38
C ALA A 884 22.10 -11.51 33.59
N GLU A 885 22.57 -11.25 34.81
CA GLU A 885 21.77 -11.37 36.04
C GLU A 885 20.66 -10.31 36.16
N GLU A 886 20.92 -9.07 35.71
CA GLU A 886 19.92 -7.99 35.62
C GLU A 886 18.85 -8.35 34.59
N LEU A 887 19.25 -8.94 33.46
CA LEU A 887 18.34 -9.44 32.43
C LEU A 887 17.47 -10.60 32.95
N ARG A 888 18.07 -11.50 33.73
CA ARG A 888 17.40 -12.66 34.36
C ARG A 888 16.36 -12.22 35.38
N LEU A 889 16.67 -11.21 36.20
CA LEU A 889 15.77 -10.66 37.21
C LEU A 889 14.59 -9.91 36.58
N HIS A 890 14.83 -9.12 35.52
CA HIS A 890 13.81 -8.30 34.88
C HIS A 890 13.29 -8.88 33.55
N ARG A 891 13.23 -10.21 33.43
CA ARG A 891 12.85 -10.96 32.21
C ARG A 891 11.55 -10.47 31.55
N ALA A 892 10.57 -10.05 32.35
CA ALA A 892 9.27 -9.54 31.91
C ALA A 892 9.33 -8.21 31.11
N TYR A 893 10.44 -7.46 31.21
CA TYR A 893 10.77 -6.34 30.35
C TYR A 893 11.63 -6.78 29.15
N TRP A 894 12.72 -7.49 29.45
CA TRP A 894 13.81 -7.70 28.50
C TRP A 894 13.44 -8.58 27.31
N VAL A 895 12.58 -9.58 27.49
CA VAL A 895 12.23 -10.45 26.37
C VAL A 895 11.20 -9.83 25.41
N PRO A 896 10.13 -9.15 25.88
CA PRO A 896 9.34 -8.28 25.01
C PRO A 896 10.19 -7.22 24.30
N TRP A 897 11.14 -6.60 24.98
CA TRP A 897 12.07 -5.63 24.37
C TRP A 897 12.88 -6.26 23.23
N LEU A 898 13.49 -7.43 23.47
CA LEU A 898 14.23 -8.18 22.44
C LEU A 898 13.32 -8.58 21.26
N LYS A 899 12.09 -9.07 21.51
CA LYS A 899 11.13 -9.41 20.44
C LYS A 899 10.78 -8.18 19.59
N ALA A 900 10.66 -6.99 20.19
CA ALA A 900 10.48 -5.74 19.44
C ALA A 900 11.70 -5.43 18.54
N GLN A 901 12.94 -5.62 19.01
CA GLN A 901 14.14 -5.42 18.18
C GLN A 901 14.20 -6.43 17.02
N PHE A 902 13.97 -7.72 17.28
CA PHE A 902 13.94 -8.75 16.23
C PHE A 902 12.85 -8.45 15.18
N LEU A 903 11.63 -8.07 15.61
CA LEU A 903 10.55 -7.64 14.71
C LEU A 903 10.96 -6.44 13.84
N TYR A 904 11.53 -5.40 14.45
CA TYR A 904 11.96 -4.18 13.74
C TYR A 904 12.93 -4.49 12.60
N HIS A 905 14.00 -5.24 12.88
CA HIS A 905 14.95 -5.61 11.84
C HIS A 905 14.37 -6.63 10.84
N ALA A 906 13.51 -7.55 11.27
CA ALA A 906 12.85 -8.50 10.35
C ALA A 906 11.92 -7.81 9.35
N ILE A 907 11.17 -6.78 9.77
CA ILE A 907 10.30 -5.99 8.88
C ILE A 907 11.11 -5.38 7.72
N HIS A 908 12.22 -4.70 8.03
CA HIS A 908 13.11 -4.15 7.00
C HIS A 908 13.76 -5.24 6.13
N THR A 909 14.16 -6.36 6.74
CA THR A 909 14.81 -7.48 6.07
C THR A 909 13.87 -8.13 5.04
N VAL A 910 12.62 -8.39 5.40
CA VAL A 910 11.61 -8.94 4.47
C VAL A 910 11.26 -7.93 3.37
N LEU A 911 10.95 -6.67 3.73
CA LEU A 911 10.49 -5.67 2.77
C LEU A 911 11.46 -5.46 1.62
N ASN A 912 12.76 -5.57 1.89
CA ASN A 912 13.90 -5.32 0.98
C ASN A 912 14.55 -6.61 0.43
N HIS A 913 13.94 -7.78 0.64
CA HIS A 913 14.57 -9.07 0.33
C HIS A 913 14.74 -9.28 -1.19
N PRO A 914 15.97 -9.43 -1.74
CA PRO A 914 16.23 -9.36 -3.19
C PRO A 914 15.40 -10.33 -4.04
N PHE A 915 15.22 -11.56 -3.54
CA PHE A 915 14.38 -12.60 -4.15
C PHE A 915 12.97 -12.12 -4.56
N LEU A 916 12.31 -11.30 -3.73
CA LEU A 916 10.93 -10.85 -3.99
C LEU A 916 10.84 -10.07 -5.31
N TYR A 917 11.83 -9.23 -5.60
CA TYR A 917 11.85 -8.42 -6.82
C TYR A 917 12.41 -9.18 -8.02
N ILE A 918 13.38 -10.08 -7.81
CA ILE A 918 13.92 -10.93 -8.88
C ILE A 918 12.80 -11.79 -9.46
N VAL A 919 12.07 -12.53 -8.61
CA VAL A 919 10.96 -13.40 -9.03
C VAL A 919 9.84 -12.57 -9.67
N ALA A 920 9.49 -11.41 -9.12
CA ALA A 920 8.50 -10.52 -9.72
C ALA A 920 8.93 -10.01 -11.12
N SER A 921 10.22 -9.71 -11.33
CA SER A 921 10.75 -9.28 -12.63
C SER A 921 10.80 -10.41 -13.66
N GLN A 922 10.99 -11.66 -13.24
CA GLN A 922 10.88 -12.83 -14.11
C GLN A 922 9.43 -13.06 -14.58
N HIS A 923 8.45 -12.86 -13.70
CA HIS A 923 7.03 -13.01 -14.05
C HIS A 923 6.43 -11.79 -14.77
N ASN A 924 7.02 -10.60 -14.64
CA ASN A 924 6.57 -9.38 -15.33
C ASN A 924 7.73 -8.75 -16.11
N GLN A 925 7.83 -9.07 -17.40
CA GLN A 925 8.88 -8.57 -18.31
C GLN A 925 8.90 -7.04 -18.48
N ASN A 926 7.84 -6.33 -18.08
CA ASN A 926 7.79 -4.86 -18.11
C ASN A 926 8.27 -4.21 -16.79
N LEU A 927 8.55 -5.00 -15.74
CA LEU A 927 8.97 -4.52 -14.42
C LEU A 927 10.47 -4.18 -14.39
N ALA A 928 10.84 -3.05 -14.99
CA ALA A 928 12.19 -2.51 -14.90
C ALA A 928 12.46 -1.90 -13.51
N ILE A 929 13.20 -2.62 -12.65
CA ILE A 929 13.57 -2.16 -11.31
C ILE A 929 14.58 -0.98 -11.41
N PRO A 930 14.32 0.20 -10.81
CA PRO A 930 15.27 1.30 -10.84
C PRO A 930 16.55 0.99 -10.05
N ASN A 931 17.73 1.24 -10.65
CA ASN A 931 19.04 1.02 -10.01
C ASN A 931 19.19 1.73 -8.66
N SER A 932 18.57 2.91 -8.49
CA SER A 932 18.56 3.68 -7.23
C SER A 932 17.71 3.02 -6.14
N PHE A 933 16.62 2.33 -6.52
CA PHE A 933 15.83 1.52 -5.60
C PHE A 933 16.58 0.23 -5.24
N TRP A 934 17.05 -0.52 -6.25
CA TRP A 934 17.78 -1.77 -6.06
C TRP A 934 18.96 -1.60 -5.11
N ARG A 935 19.84 -0.63 -5.38
CA ARG A 935 21.01 -0.34 -4.53
C ARG A 935 20.61 -0.07 -3.07
N ARG A 936 19.64 0.83 -2.84
CA ARG A 936 19.22 1.19 -1.48
C ARG A 936 18.57 0.00 -0.75
N SER A 937 17.84 -0.84 -1.48
CA SER A 937 17.25 -2.05 -0.95
C SER A 937 18.31 -3.08 -0.54
N SER A 938 19.33 -3.31 -1.39
CA SER A 938 20.50 -4.15 -1.07
C SER A 938 21.29 -3.64 0.14
N GLU A 939 21.51 -2.33 0.26
CA GLU A 939 22.18 -1.71 1.40
C GLU A 939 21.36 -1.90 2.71
N LEU A 940 20.04 -1.70 2.66
CA LEU A 940 19.14 -1.87 3.82
C LEU A 940 18.98 -3.33 4.26
N VAL A 941 18.77 -4.27 3.33
CA VAL A 941 18.52 -5.67 3.69
C VAL A 941 19.73 -6.30 4.37
N LEU A 942 20.95 -6.00 3.90
CA LEU A 942 22.19 -6.50 4.49
C LEU A 942 22.42 -5.91 5.90
N LEU A 943 22.15 -4.62 6.08
CA LEU A 943 22.25 -3.94 7.37
C LEU A 943 21.34 -4.58 8.42
N HIS A 944 20.05 -4.75 8.10
CA HIS A 944 19.08 -5.27 9.08
C HIS A 944 19.23 -6.79 9.30
N ALA A 945 19.62 -7.58 8.30
CA ALA A 945 19.96 -8.99 8.50
C ALA A 945 21.19 -9.17 9.41
N THR A 946 22.22 -8.33 9.25
CA THR A 946 23.40 -8.32 10.13
C THR A 946 23.06 -7.89 11.56
N TRP A 947 22.10 -6.98 11.75
CA TRP A 947 21.58 -6.63 13.08
C TRP A 947 20.86 -7.79 13.77
N ILE A 948 20.12 -8.63 13.05
CA ILE A 948 19.52 -9.86 13.60
C ILE A 948 20.61 -10.81 14.12
N VAL A 949 21.74 -10.94 13.40
CA VAL A 949 22.89 -11.74 13.86
C VAL A 949 23.57 -11.13 15.10
N ARG A 950 23.69 -9.80 15.18
CA ARG A 950 24.18 -9.13 16.40
C ARG A 950 23.25 -9.32 17.60
N LEU A 951 21.93 -9.35 17.38
CA LEU A 951 20.95 -9.68 18.42
C LEU A 951 21.10 -11.15 18.88
N ILE A 952 21.39 -12.09 17.98
CA ILE A 952 21.75 -13.48 18.34
C ILE A 952 22.99 -13.51 19.22
N ASP A 953 24.08 -12.84 18.81
CA ASP A 953 25.34 -12.79 19.58
C ASP A 953 25.11 -12.26 21.00
N MET A 954 24.43 -11.12 21.15
CA MET A 954 24.16 -10.51 22.47
C MET A 954 23.20 -11.34 23.33
N VAL A 955 22.26 -12.08 22.73
CA VAL A 955 21.36 -13.00 23.45
C VAL A 955 22.11 -14.22 23.95
N GLN A 956 23.09 -14.73 23.18
CA GLN A 956 23.94 -15.86 23.58
C GLN A 956 24.95 -15.45 24.67
N ASP A 957 25.67 -14.32 24.49
CA ASP A 957 26.60 -13.75 25.48
C ASP A 957 25.92 -13.58 26.85
N LYS A 958 24.76 -12.90 26.86
CA LYS A 958 24.04 -12.59 28.09
C LYS A 958 23.08 -13.71 28.54
N GLN A 959 23.16 -14.88 27.92
CA GLN A 959 22.44 -16.12 28.24
C GLN A 959 20.92 -15.96 28.39
N VAL A 960 20.30 -15.09 27.58
CA VAL A 960 18.86 -14.80 27.67
C VAL A 960 18.05 -15.92 27.03
N ARG A 961 17.38 -16.74 27.84
CA ARG A 961 16.53 -17.83 27.32
C ARG A 961 15.19 -17.30 26.77
N MET A 962 15.24 -16.94 25.50
CA MET A 962 14.11 -16.76 24.59
C MET A 962 13.46 -18.13 24.28
N VAL A 963 12.14 -18.19 24.13
CA VAL A 963 11.43 -19.45 23.78
C VAL A 963 10.36 -19.32 22.68
N ASP A 964 10.10 -18.09 22.19
CA ASP A 964 9.05 -17.78 21.21
C ASP A 964 9.47 -18.22 19.77
N PRO A 965 8.76 -19.16 19.12
CA PRO A 965 9.14 -19.67 17.79
C PRO A 965 9.11 -18.64 16.67
N SER A 966 8.42 -17.51 16.83
CA SER A 966 8.44 -16.44 15.82
C SER A 966 9.83 -15.82 15.63
N ILE A 967 10.71 -15.93 16.64
CA ILE A 967 12.09 -15.49 16.53
C ILE A 967 12.91 -16.44 15.64
N CYS A 968 12.61 -17.76 15.66
CA CYS A 968 13.17 -18.71 14.69
C CYS A 968 12.84 -18.28 13.25
N HIS A 969 11.59 -17.86 12.99
CA HIS A 969 11.18 -17.39 11.66
C HIS A 969 11.97 -16.16 11.21
N MET A 970 12.10 -15.15 12.09
CA MET A 970 12.89 -13.94 11.82
C MET A 970 14.38 -14.24 11.56
N VAL A 971 14.96 -15.21 12.28
CA VAL A 971 16.34 -15.65 12.09
C VAL A 971 16.53 -16.47 10.81
N ALA A 972 15.55 -17.29 10.43
CA ALA A 972 15.57 -18.02 9.16
C ALA A 972 15.50 -17.08 7.95
N ILE A 973 14.73 -15.99 8.04
CA ILE A 973 14.70 -14.92 7.02
C ILE A 973 16.05 -14.17 6.96
N ALA A 974 16.69 -13.90 8.09
CA ALA A 974 18.04 -13.32 8.08
C ALA A 974 19.05 -14.30 7.43
N ALA A 975 18.90 -15.60 7.66
CA ALA A 975 19.72 -16.64 7.03
C ALA A 975 19.57 -16.67 5.50
N THR A 976 18.37 -16.50 4.94
CA THR A 976 18.18 -16.47 3.47
C THR A 976 18.85 -15.25 2.82
N VAL A 977 18.94 -14.11 3.52
CA VAL A 977 19.72 -12.94 3.07
C VAL A 977 21.22 -13.21 3.13
N GLN A 978 21.73 -13.81 4.21
CA GLN A 978 23.15 -14.13 4.30
C GLN A 978 23.55 -15.18 3.25
N LEU A 979 22.71 -16.19 3.01
CA LEU A 979 22.87 -17.17 1.93
C LEU A 979 22.94 -16.51 0.54
N TYR A 980 22.14 -15.48 0.28
CA TYR A 980 22.24 -14.67 -0.94
C TYR A 980 23.63 -14.02 -1.08
N TYR A 981 24.13 -13.37 -0.02
CA TYR A 981 25.43 -12.70 -0.05
C TYR A 981 26.66 -13.64 0.05
N CYS A 982 26.49 -14.92 0.36
CA CYS A 982 27.53 -15.96 0.24
C CYS A 982 28.05 -16.17 -1.21
N CYS A 983 27.40 -15.60 -2.23
CA CYS A 983 27.91 -15.55 -3.61
C CYS A 983 28.50 -14.18 -4.03
N SER A 984 28.64 -13.21 -3.11
CA SER A 984 29.11 -11.85 -3.41
C SER A 984 30.51 -11.81 -4.05
N ALA A 985 30.72 -10.83 -4.94
CA ALA A 985 32.03 -10.56 -5.54
C ALA A 985 33.06 -10.00 -4.54
N ASP A 986 32.63 -9.29 -3.49
CA ASP A 986 33.51 -8.83 -2.41
C ASP A 986 33.87 -10.01 -1.47
N PRO A 987 35.15 -10.43 -1.38
CA PRO A 987 35.56 -11.55 -0.53
C PRO A 987 35.27 -11.33 0.96
N ARG A 988 35.23 -10.08 1.46
CA ARG A 988 35.01 -9.78 2.89
C ARG A 988 33.56 -9.94 3.27
N LEU A 989 32.66 -9.30 2.51
CA LEU A 989 31.22 -9.50 2.63
C LEU A 989 30.88 -11.00 2.48
N LYS A 990 31.44 -11.66 1.47
CA LYS A 990 31.22 -13.09 1.23
C LYS A 990 31.66 -13.98 2.40
N TYR A 991 32.85 -13.76 2.96
CA TYR A 991 33.34 -14.47 4.14
C TYR A 991 32.44 -14.22 5.36
N LYS A 992 32.11 -12.95 5.63
CA LYS A 992 31.23 -12.59 6.74
C LYS A 992 29.84 -13.22 6.61
N SER A 993 29.23 -13.20 5.43
CA SER A 993 27.90 -13.79 5.24
C SER A 993 27.88 -15.30 5.48
N ASN A 994 28.97 -16.03 5.21
CA ASN A 994 29.07 -17.44 5.65
C ASN A 994 29.06 -17.54 7.19
N VAL A 995 29.90 -16.77 7.88
CA VAL A 995 29.98 -16.77 9.36
C VAL A 995 28.64 -16.37 10.00
N ASP A 996 27.98 -15.35 9.47
CA ASP A 996 26.66 -14.88 9.92
C ASP A 996 25.56 -15.93 9.65
N LEU A 997 25.61 -16.63 8.51
CA LEU A 997 24.71 -17.75 8.18
C LEU A 997 24.90 -18.94 9.14
N ALA A 998 26.15 -19.29 9.47
CA ALA A 998 26.47 -20.34 10.44
C ALA A 998 25.92 -20.01 11.83
N LYS A 999 26.00 -18.75 12.27
CA LYS A 999 25.37 -18.26 13.51
C LYS A 999 23.85 -18.42 13.50
N CYS A 1000 23.18 -18.07 12.39
CA CYS A 1000 21.73 -18.25 12.25
C CYS A 1000 21.34 -19.74 12.39
N ARG A 1001 22.00 -20.66 11.67
CA ARG A 1001 21.73 -22.12 11.79
C ARG A 1001 21.97 -22.63 13.20
N LYS A 1002 23.09 -22.24 13.83
CA LYS A 1002 23.39 -22.62 15.22
C LYS A 1002 22.32 -22.14 16.20
N PHE A 1003 21.75 -20.97 15.99
CA PHE A 1003 20.62 -20.48 16.78
C PHE A 1003 19.35 -21.32 16.55
N LEU A 1004 18.99 -21.63 15.31
CA LEU A 1004 17.82 -22.49 15.00
C LEU A 1004 17.94 -23.90 15.61
N LYS A 1005 19.12 -24.53 15.48
CA LYS A 1005 19.41 -25.86 16.04
C LYS A 1005 19.31 -25.91 17.57
N ASN A 1006 19.58 -24.80 18.26
CA ASN A 1006 19.37 -24.69 19.71
C ASN A 1006 17.88 -24.61 20.11
N PHE A 1007 16.98 -24.25 19.19
CA PHE A 1007 15.53 -24.17 19.43
C PHE A 1007 14.77 -25.43 19.03
N ALA A 1008 15.27 -26.22 18.07
CA ALA A 1008 14.60 -27.43 17.58
C ALA A 1008 14.09 -28.38 18.70
N PRO A 1009 14.84 -28.66 19.80
CA PRO A 1009 14.35 -29.51 20.89
C PRO A 1009 13.18 -28.93 21.71
N LEU A 1010 12.85 -27.64 21.54
CA LEU A 1010 11.75 -26.96 22.24
C LEU A 1010 10.55 -26.69 21.31
N SER A 1011 10.72 -26.77 20.00
CA SER A 1011 9.68 -26.46 19.02
C SER A 1011 9.94 -27.16 17.70
N ARG A 1012 9.03 -28.07 17.33
CA ARG A 1012 8.98 -28.71 16.00
C ARG A 1012 8.81 -27.70 14.86
N ALA A 1013 8.18 -26.55 15.13
CA ALA A 1013 8.11 -25.44 14.18
C ALA A 1013 9.50 -24.82 13.89
N CYS A 1014 10.37 -24.70 14.89
CA CYS A 1014 11.77 -24.30 14.68
C CYS A 1014 12.62 -25.42 14.03
N GLU A 1015 12.37 -26.69 14.37
CA GLU A 1015 12.98 -27.86 13.71
C GLU A 1015 12.63 -27.92 12.21
N TYR A 1016 11.37 -27.64 11.86
CA TYR A 1016 10.92 -27.54 10.46
C TYR A 1016 11.66 -26.42 9.71
N LEU A 1017 11.79 -25.23 10.30
CA LEU A 1017 12.54 -24.12 9.70
C LEU A 1017 14.02 -24.45 9.49
N ASP A 1018 14.67 -25.07 10.47
CA ASP A 1018 16.07 -25.50 10.36
C ASP A 1018 16.25 -26.54 9.23
N ARG A 1019 15.37 -27.55 9.17
CA ARG A 1019 15.36 -28.57 8.13
C ARG A 1019 15.09 -28.00 6.72
N THR A 1020 14.21 -27.01 6.59
CA THR A 1020 13.92 -26.35 5.31
C THR A 1020 15.07 -25.43 4.87
N LEU A 1021 15.73 -24.74 5.81
CA LEU A 1021 16.94 -23.97 5.53
C LEU A 1021 18.11 -24.87 5.11
N ASP A 1022 18.32 -26.00 5.79
CA ASP A 1022 19.36 -26.98 5.45
C ASP A 1022 19.11 -27.61 4.06
N LYS A 1023 17.85 -27.89 3.69
CA LYS A 1023 17.47 -28.27 2.31
C LYS A 1023 17.75 -27.18 1.27
N LEU A 1024 17.43 -25.92 1.58
CA LEU A 1024 17.71 -24.79 0.67
C LEU A 1024 19.22 -24.62 0.45
N MET A 1025 20.03 -24.88 1.49
CA MET A 1025 21.48 -24.79 1.41
C MET A 1025 22.15 -25.95 0.67
N SER A 1026 21.62 -27.18 0.72
CA SER A 1026 22.17 -28.28 -0.09
C SER A 1026 21.88 -28.10 -1.59
N VAL A 1027 20.71 -27.54 -1.96
CA VAL A 1027 20.43 -27.13 -3.35
C VAL A 1027 21.35 -25.98 -3.77
N ALA A 1028 21.56 -24.99 -2.90
CA ALA A 1028 22.46 -23.88 -3.20
C ALA A 1028 23.94 -24.30 -3.36
N SER A 1029 24.38 -25.35 -2.64
CA SER A 1029 25.75 -25.88 -2.71
C SER A 1029 25.98 -26.90 -3.82
N GLY A 1030 24.93 -27.57 -4.30
CA GLY A 1030 25.01 -28.63 -5.29
C GLY A 1030 25.55 -29.97 -4.77
N SER A 1031 25.57 -30.18 -3.45
CA SER A 1031 26.00 -31.47 -2.85
C SER A 1031 25.37 -31.74 -1.49
N GLU A 1032 25.11 -33.02 -1.19
CA GLU A 1032 24.47 -33.45 0.07
C GLU A 1032 25.44 -33.51 1.28
N SER A 1033 26.76 -33.47 1.06
CA SER A 1033 27.76 -33.53 2.13
C SER A 1033 29.00 -32.67 1.87
N MET A 1034 28.90 -31.38 2.20
CA MET A 1034 30.06 -30.51 2.45
C MET A 1034 30.01 -29.98 3.88
N ASP A 1035 31.18 -29.70 4.46
CA ASP A 1035 31.26 -28.88 5.66
C ASP A 1035 30.97 -27.42 5.26
N TYR A 1036 30.05 -26.78 5.98
CA TYR A 1036 29.48 -25.51 5.55
C TYR A 1036 30.33 -24.30 5.97
N GLU A 1037 31.23 -24.44 6.94
CA GLU A 1037 32.08 -23.34 7.42
C GLU A 1037 33.14 -22.91 6.39
N ASP A 1038 33.53 -23.80 5.46
CA ASP A 1038 34.45 -23.50 4.33
C ASP A 1038 33.73 -23.25 2.98
N TRP A 1039 32.39 -23.29 2.95
CA TRP A 1039 31.64 -23.20 1.69
C TRP A 1039 31.56 -21.76 1.13
N MET A 1040 32.33 -21.48 0.08
CA MET A 1040 32.47 -20.15 -0.54
C MET A 1040 32.17 -20.15 -2.07
N PRO A 1041 30.91 -20.30 -2.50
CA PRO A 1041 30.51 -20.44 -3.91
C PRO A 1041 30.71 -19.17 -4.78
N ALA A 1042 30.93 -19.33 -6.09
CA ALA A 1042 30.92 -18.22 -7.05
C ALA A 1042 29.56 -18.03 -7.77
N LYS A 1043 28.69 -19.03 -7.65
CA LYS A 1043 27.31 -19.11 -8.14
C LYS A 1043 26.50 -19.95 -7.15
N ILE A 1044 25.24 -19.61 -6.93
CA ILE A 1044 24.30 -20.42 -6.12
C ILE A 1044 22.98 -20.60 -6.86
N HIS A 1045 22.30 -21.72 -6.63
CA HIS A 1045 20.97 -21.99 -7.18
C HIS A 1045 19.96 -22.02 -6.03
N LEU A 1046 19.08 -21.02 -5.96
CA LEU A 1046 18.06 -20.96 -4.90
C LEU A 1046 16.76 -21.61 -5.38
N ASN A 1047 16.31 -22.66 -4.68
CA ASN A 1047 15.02 -23.28 -4.95
C ASN A 1047 13.87 -22.32 -4.58
N ILE A 1048 13.02 -22.00 -5.56
CA ILE A 1048 11.95 -20.99 -5.40
C ILE A 1048 10.89 -21.46 -4.37
N PRO A 1049 10.37 -22.71 -4.41
CA PRO A 1049 9.49 -23.23 -3.37
C PRO A 1049 10.04 -23.14 -1.93
N LEU A 1050 11.25 -23.65 -1.67
CA LEU A 1050 11.85 -23.65 -0.31
C LEU A 1050 12.06 -22.22 0.24
N MET A 1051 12.36 -21.25 -0.63
CA MET A 1051 12.42 -19.84 -0.23
C MET A 1051 11.03 -19.31 0.18
N TRP A 1052 9.96 -19.66 -0.53
CA TRP A 1052 8.61 -19.28 -0.13
C TRP A 1052 8.15 -19.99 1.16
N GLU A 1053 8.54 -21.24 1.41
CA GLU A 1053 8.27 -21.94 2.68
C GLU A 1053 8.85 -21.15 3.87
N ILE A 1054 10.10 -20.69 3.77
CA ILE A 1054 10.76 -19.88 4.82
C ILE A 1054 10.11 -18.50 4.95
N LEU A 1055 9.90 -17.79 3.83
CA LEU A 1055 9.36 -16.42 3.87
C LEU A 1055 7.91 -16.36 4.37
N GLN A 1056 7.06 -17.31 3.99
CA GLN A 1056 5.65 -17.34 4.42
C GLN A 1056 5.45 -17.98 5.79
N PHE A 1057 6.25 -19.02 6.10
CA PHE A 1057 6.19 -19.88 7.29
C PHE A 1057 4.80 -20.43 7.63
N SER A 1058 4.56 -21.69 7.26
CA SER A 1058 3.44 -22.47 7.76
C SER A 1058 3.81 -23.95 7.77
N CYS A 1059 3.59 -24.61 8.90
CA CYS A 1059 3.92 -26.01 9.09
C CYS A 1059 2.86 -26.92 8.47
N ASN A 1060 2.96 -27.17 7.17
CA ASN A 1060 2.18 -28.20 6.47
C ASN A 1060 2.94 -29.53 6.54
N ASP A 1061 2.51 -30.43 7.42
CA ASP A 1061 3.15 -31.73 7.62
C ASP A 1061 2.75 -32.75 6.54
N ASN A 1062 3.51 -32.73 5.43
CA ASN A 1062 3.24 -33.54 4.23
C ASN A 1062 4.25 -34.70 4.05
N GLN A 1063 5.03 -35.07 5.08
CA GLN A 1063 6.08 -36.10 4.99
C GLN A 1063 6.18 -37.03 6.21
N SER A 1064 5.17 -37.88 6.44
CA SER A 1064 5.41 -39.24 6.94
C SER A 1064 4.33 -40.26 6.50
N PRO A 1065 4.70 -41.37 5.84
CA PRO A 1065 3.76 -42.42 5.46
C PRO A 1065 3.78 -43.59 6.48
N GLN A 1066 3.37 -43.34 7.73
CA GLN A 1066 3.20 -44.42 8.73
C GLN A 1066 2.06 -44.17 9.72
N GLU A 1067 1.44 -45.26 10.16
CA GLU A 1067 0.08 -45.29 10.72
C GLU A 1067 -0.05 -44.68 12.13
N THR A 1068 -1.01 -43.77 12.32
CA THR A 1068 -1.74 -43.64 13.61
C THR A 1068 -3.18 -43.19 13.38
N LEU A 1069 -4.14 -44.10 13.57
CA LEU A 1069 -5.56 -43.73 13.61
C LEU A 1069 -5.91 -43.12 14.97
N THR A 1070 -6.11 -41.80 15.08
CA THR A 1070 -7.17 -41.21 15.94
C THR A 1070 -7.36 -39.69 15.79
N SER A 1071 -8.63 -39.26 15.71
CA SER A 1071 -9.12 -37.90 16.02
C SER A 1071 -8.80 -36.72 15.08
N ASN A 1072 -8.77 -36.94 13.75
CA ASN A 1072 -9.11 -35.85 12.82
C ASN A 1072 -10.55 -35.39 13.08
N LEU A 1073 -10.73 -34.13 13.50
CA LEU A 1073 -12.03 -33.55 13.86
C LEU A 1073 -12.94 -33.22 12.67
N LEU A 1074 -12.40 -33.27 11.45
CA LEU A 1074 -13.12 -33.04 10.20
C LEU A 1074 -12.74 -34.11 9.17
N HIS A 1075 -13.70 -34.48 8.33
CA HIS A 1075 -13.44 -35.29 7.14
C HIS A 1075 -12.58 -34.49 6.15
N SER A 1076 -11.74 -35.16 5.35
CA SER A 1076 -10.82 -34.51 4.39
C SER A 1076 -11.50 -33.77 3.23
N SER A 1077 -12.84 -33.87 3.12
CA SER A 1077 -13.67 -33.05 2.23
C SER A 1077 -14.16 -31.74 2.85
N LEU A 1078 -13.88 -31.49 4.14
CA LEU A 1078 -14.26 -30.27 4.89
C LEU A 1078 -13.07 -29.38 5.24
N THR A 1079 -11.84 -29.88 5.11
CA THR A 1079 -10.67 -29.02 4.89
C THR A 1079 -10.84 -28.31 3.55
N PRO A 1080 -10.96 -26.96 3.49
CA PRO A 1080 -10.93 -26.27 2.20
C PRO A 1080 -9.56 -26.54 1.57
N SER A 1081 -9.55 -27.03 0.32
CA SER A 1081 -8.30 -27.35 -0.38
C SER A 1081 -7.36 -26.15 -0.32
N THR A 1082 -6.21 -26.32 0.33
CA THR A 1082 -5.25 -25.24 0.52
C THR A 1082 -4.56 -24.98 -0.80
N ALA A 1083 -5.10 -24.02 -1.55
CA ALA A 1083 -4.43 -23.33 -2.65
C ALA A 1083 -3.25 -22.46 -2.12
N ALA A 1084 -2.28 -23.11 -1.47
CA ALA A 1084 -0.91 -22.90 -1.90
C ALA A 1084 -0.82 -23.34 -3.36
N PRO A 1085 0.06 -22.77 -4.19
CA PRO A 1085 0.22 -23.21 -5.57
C PRO A 1085 0.84 -24.61 -5.59
N THR A 1086 -0.01 -25.64 -5.54
CA THR A 1086 0.31 -26.93 -6.17
C THR A 1086 0.63 -26.61 -7.62
N ILE A 1087 1.83 -27.01 -8.06
CA ILE A 1087 2.18 -26.98 -9.47
C ILE A 1087 1.47 -28.17 -10.10
N ASP A 1088 0.15 -28.04 -10.29
CA ASP A 1088 -0.70 -28.99 -11.00
C ASP A 1088 -0.42 -28.87 -12.51
N ARG A 1089 0.82 -29.23 -12.85
CA ARG A 1089 1.36 -29.45 -14.19
C ARG A 1089 2.11 -30.77 -14.16
N GLU A 1090 1.35 -31.84 -14.39
CA GLU A 1090 1.87 -33.06 -15.02
C GLU A 1090 2.00 -32.87 -16.56
N ASP A 1091 2.18 -31.62 -17.00
CA ASP A 1091 2.67 -31.22 -18.33
C ASP A 1091 4.13 -30.78 -18.15
N GLU A 1092 5.05 -31.32 -18.96
CA GLU A 1092 6.50 -31.18 -18.85
C GLU A 1092 6.96 -29.72 -18.63
N MET A 1093 7.37 -29.39 -17.40
CA MET A 1093 8.11 -28.17 -17.05
C MET A 1093 9.58 -28.51 -16.80
N ASP A 1094 10.49 -27.82 -17.50
CA ASP A 1094 11.93 -27.94 -17.30
C ASP A 1094 12.32 -27.72 -15.83
N GLU A 1095 13.20 -28.57 -15.28
CA GLU A 1095 13.73 -28.43 -13.91
C GLU A 1095 14.42 -27.06 -13.68
N ASP A 1096 15.02 -26.50 -14.74
CA ASP A 1096 15.57 -25.14 -14.79
C ASP A 1096 14.57 -24.05 -14.38
N SER A 1097 13.25 -24.29 -14.49
CA SER A 1097 12.22 -23.31 -14.11
C SER A 1097 11.97 -23.22 -12.60
N LEU A 1098 12.50 -24.15 -11.78
CA LEU A 1098 12.24 -24.21 -10.33
C LEU A 1098 13.40 -23.67 -9.47
N THR A 1099 14.54 -23.37 -10.08
CA THR A 1099 15.72 -22.84 -9.41
C THR A 1099 16.13 -21.48 -9.98
N LEU A 1100 16.53 -20.58 -9.10
CA LEU A 1100 17.05 -19.26 -9.45
C LEU A 1100 18.58 -19.30 -9.41
N GLU A 1101 19.23 -19.29 -10.57
CA GLU A 1101 20.69 -19.06 -10.64
C GLU A 1101 21.01 -17.63 -10.20
N ILE A 1102 21.94 -17.50 -9.27
CA ILE A 1102 22.50 -16.22 -8.82
C ILE A 1102 24.01 -16.27 -9.01
N ILE A 1103 24.50 -15.35 -9.84
CA ILE A 1103 25.92 -15.20 -10.20
C ILE A 1103 26.47 -13.95 -9.53
N ALA A 1104 27.69 -14.00 -8.99
CA ALA A 1104 28.35 -12.89 -8.28
C ALA A 1104 28.26 -11.50 -8.98
N THR A 1105 28.15 -11.48 -10.31
CA THR A 1105 28.01 -10.29 -11.15
C THR A 1105 26.70 -9.50 -10.98
N THR A 1106 25.71 -9.99 -10.22
CA THR A 1106 24.48 -9.24 -9.90
C THR A 1106 24.64 -8.26 -8.73
N SER A 1107 25.76 -8.33 -7.98
CA SER A 1107 26.24 -7.20 -7.18
C SER A 1107 27.06 -6.29 -8.09
N PRO A 1108 26.57 -5.09 -8.47
CA PRO A 1108 27.18 -4.34 -9.56
C PRO A 1108 28.42 -3.57 -9.09
N GLU A 1109 29.57 -3.82 -9.73
CA GLU A 1109 30.75 -2.94 -9.64
C GLU A 1109 30.48 -1.62 -10.39
N VAL A 1110 29.67 -0.73 -9.80
CA VAL A 1110 29.35 0.57 -10.40
C VAL A 1110 30.50 1.57 -10.17
N ASN A 1111 31.58 1.41 -10.94
CA ASN A 1111 32.70 2.35 -10.94
C ASN A 1111 32.33 3.62 -11.73
N VAL A 1112 31.49 4.48 -11.13
CA VAL A 1112 31.00 5.72 -11.77
C VAL A 1112 32.15 6.71 -11.96
N ASN A 1113 32.53 6.94 -13.22
CA ASN A 1113 33.34 8.09 -13.58
C ASN A 1113 32.50 9.38 -13.47
N THR A 1114 32.62 10.07 -12.34
CA THR A 1114 31.81 11.28 -12.06
C THR A 1114 32.11 12.47 -12.99
N ALA A 1115 33.11 12.37 -13.87
CA ALA A 1115 33.42 13.39 -14.88
C ALA A 1115 32.48 13.36 -16.10
N ASP A 1116 31.75 12.27 -16.37
CA ASP A 1116 30.86 12.15 -17.55
C ASP A 1116 29.35 12.25 -17.25
N GLY A 1117 28.98 12.43 -15.98
CA GLY A 1117 27.58 12.50 -15.55
C GLY A 1117 26.91 11.13 -15.33
N GLY A 1118 27.65 10.02 -15.46
CA GLY A 1118 27.18 8.68 -15.12
C GLY A 1118 26.42 7.96 -16.23
N GLN A 1119 26.71 8.27 -17.50
CA GLN A 1119 26.06 7.60 -18.65
C GLN A 1119 26.86 6.39 -19.21
N ALA A 1120 28.03 6.09 -18.64
CA ALA A 1120 28.95 5.08 -19.16
C ALA A 1120 28.91 3.72 -18.41
N VAL A 1121 27.80 2.97 -18.52
CA VAL A 1121 27.76 1.52 -18.25
C VAL A 1121 27.04 0.81 -19.40
N PRO A 1122 27.55 -0.29 -19.98
CA PRO A 1122 26.93 -0.91 -21.15
C PRO A 1122 25.55 -1.53 -20.86
N MET A 1123 24.59 -1.26 -21.74
CA MET A 1123 23.32 -2.00 -21.79
C MET A 1123 23.59 -3.47 -22.20
N PRO A 1124 22.87 -4.46 -21.64
CA PRO A 1124 22.88 -5.83 -22.15
C PRO A 1124 22.54 -5.89 -23.65
N PHE A 1125 23.18 -6.83 -24.38
CA PHE A 1125 23.18 -6.85 -25.84
C PHE A 1125 21.78 -6.97 -26.47
N TYR A 1126 21.25 -5.83 -26.93
CA TYR A 1126 20.13 -5.81 -27.87
C TYR A 1126 20.60 -6.38 -29.22
N ARG A 1127 20.16 -7.60 -29.58
CA ARG A 1127 20.53 -8.25 -30.85
C ARG A 1127 20.04 -7.41 -32.04
N PRO A 1128 20.94 -6.90 -32.93
CA PRO A 1128 20.49 -6.17 -34.10
C PRO A 1128 19.84 -7.10 -35.13
N GLN A 1129 18.61 -6.81 -35.54
CA GLN A 1129 18.09 -7.25 -36.83
C GLN A 1129 18.78 -6.45 -37.95
N PRO A 1130 19.06 -7.04 -39.14
CA PRO A 1130 19.90 -6.41 -40.15
C PRO A 1130 19.18 -5.29 -40.92
N VAL A 1131 19.88 -4.18 -41.14
CA VAL A 1131 19.40 -3.02 -41.91
C VAL A 1131 19.79 -3.17 -43.39
N PRO A 1132 18.83 -3.13 -44.34
CA PRO A 1132 19.14 -3.04 -45.78
C PRO A 1132 19.75 -1.68 -46.16
N ALA A 1133 20.65 -1.67 -47.14
CA ALA A 1133 21.41 -0.48 -47.52
C ALA A 1133 20.58 0.61 -48.22
N ALA A 1134 21.00 1.87 -48.06
CA ALA A 1134 20.44 3.03 -48.75
C ALA A 1134 21.47 3.74 -49.64
N PRO A 1135 21.08 4.18 -50.85
CA PRO A 1135 21.70 5.33 -51.50
C PRO A 1135 20.66 6.24 -52.22
N PRO A 1136 21.04 7.42 -52.75
CA PRO A 1136 21.85 8.47 -52.10
C PRO A 1136 21.32 9.91 -52.36
N GLY A 1137 21.83 10.90 -51.63
CA GLY A 1137 21.70 12.34 -51.93
C GLY A 1137 20.83 13.14 -50.94
N SER A 1138 21.04 14.46 -50.75
CA SER A 1138 22.05 15.35 -51.36
C SER A 1138 22.58 16.43 -50.38
N SER A 1139 23.91 16.47 -50.30
CA SER A 1139 24.82 17.58 -49.98
C SER A 1139 24.28 19.01 -49.76
N ALA A 1140 24.62 19.60 -48.61
CA ALA A 1140 25.14 20.98 -48.43
C ALA A 1140 25.78 21.11 -47.03
N THR A 1141 27.09 20.88 -46.87
CA THR A 1141 28.13 21.92 -46.70
C THR A 1141 27.85 22.91 -45.55
N SER A 1142 28.48 22.83 -44.36
CA SER A 1142 29.92 23.04 -44.03
C SER A 1142 30.33 24.53 -44.04
N SER A 1143 31.43 24.99 -43.40
CA SER A 1143 32.64 24.31 -42.91
C SER A 1143 33.42 25.16 -41.88
N THR A 1144 34.25 24.51 -41.03
CA THR A 1144 35.58 24.94 -40.50
C THR A 1144 35.81 26.40 -40.05
N GLY A 1145 36.39 26.69 -38.88
CA GLY A 1145 37.71 26.24 -38.40
C GLY A 1145 38.56 27.49 -38.04
N THR A 1146 39.82 27.43 -37.57
CA THR A 1146 40.72 26.30 -37.29
C THR A 1146 41.88 26.77 -36.38
N LYS A 1147 42.52 25.86 -35.61
CA LYS A 1147 44.00 25.74 -35.32
C LYS A 1147 44.85 27.03 -35.14
N ASN A 1148 45.78 27.15 -34.18
CA ASN A 1148 46.80 26.22 -33.63
C ASN A 1148 47.55 26.98 -32.48
N ALA A 1149 48.48 26.46 -31.66
CA ALA A 1149 49.03 25.12 -31.34
C ALA A 1149 49.96 25.23 -30.09
N MET A 1150 50.47 24.08 -29.61
CA MET A 1150 51.74 23.93 -28.85
C MET A 1150 51.79 24.46 -27.38
N GLN A 1151 52.49 23.80 -26.43
CA GLN A 1151 53.18 22.51 -26.46
C GLN A 1151 53.28 21.81 -25.09
N GLU A 1152 53.46 20.48 -25.15
CA GLU A 1152 53.97 19.48 -24.17
C GLU A 1152 54.62 20.01 -22.87
N LYS A 1153 54.49 19.33 -21.71
CA LYS A 1153 55.12 18.01 -21.48
C LYS A 1153 54.54 17.19 -20.31
N MET A 1154 54.73 15.88 -20.39
CA MET A 1154 54.36 14.89 -19.38
C MET A 1154 55.62 14.32 -18.71
N VAL A 1155 55.77 14.45 -17.37
CA VAL A 1155 56.69 13.65 -16.53
C VAL A 1155 56.10 13.52 -15.12
N ALA A 1156 56.08 12.30 -14.59
CA ALA A 1156 56.01 11.94 -13.17
C ALA A 1156 57.31 11.18 -12.82
N PRO A 1157 57.75 10.98 -11.55
CA PRO A 1157 56.93 10.82 -10.34
C PRO A 1157 57.51 11.47 -9.05
N GLU A 1158 56.89 11.26 -7.88
CA GLU A 1158 57.41 10.44 -6.76
C GLU A 1158 56.38 10.32 -5.61
N ASN A 1159 56.66 9.50 -4.59
CA ASN A 1159 55.67 8.92 -3.65
C ASN A 1159 55.68 9.53 -2.23
N LEU A 1160 54.71 9.10 -1.40
CA LEU A 1160 54.57 9.26 0.07
C LEU A 1160 54.15 10.68 0.53
N MET A 1161 53.18 10.91 1.44
CA MET A 1161 52.44 10.06 2.40
C MET A 1161 50.92 10.37 2.41
N PHE A 1162 50.12 9.64 3.20
CA PHE A 1162 48.65 9.56 3.10
C PHE A 1162 47.82 10.45 4.06
N THR A 1163 47.81 10.22 5.39
CA THR A 1163 46.49 10.20 6.08
C THR A 1163 45.91 11.41 6.84
N SER A 1164 44.59 11.53 6.66
CA SER A 1164 43.51 11.46 7.70
C SER A 1164 43.01 12.67 8.50
N ASN A 1165 41.68 12.55 8.75
CA ASN A 1165 40.94 12.81 9.99
C ASN A 1165 40.33 14.20 10.26
N THR A 1166 39.01 14.25 10.08
CA THR A 1166 38.03 14.68 11.12
C THR A 1166 38.45 14.19 12.52
N PRO A 1167 38.28 15.00 13.60
CA PRO A 1167 36.95 15.27 14.14
C PRO A 1167 36.82 16.65 14.88
N TRP A 1168 35.82 16.76 15.76
CA TRP A 1168 35.65 17.79 16.79
C TRP A 1168 35.54 17.12 18.19
N LEU A 1169 35.66 17.80 19.33
CA LEU A 1169 36.13 19.18 19.55
C LEU A 1169 37.66 19.11 19.82
N TRP A 1170 38.34 19.55 20.90
CA TRP A 1170 38.06 20.28 22.16
C TRP A 1170 39.27 21.22 22.44
N ALA A 1171 39.14 22.17 23.37
CA ALA A 1171 40.28 22.95 23.88
C ALA A 1171 40.07 23.35 25.35
N ASP A 1172 41.06 23.06 26.20
CA ASP A 1172 41.21 23.46 27.61
C ASP A 1172 42.62 23.08 28.09
N PRO A 1173 43.09 23.50 29.29
CA PRO A 1173 43.16 24.86 29.82
C PRO A 1173 44.57 25.42 29.67
N GLY A 1174 44.73 26.72 29.37
CA GLY A 1174 46.07 27.30 29.23
C GLY A 1174 46.16 28.82 29.16
N GLN A 1175 46.46 29.44 30.32
CA GLN A 1175 47.10 30.75 30.49
C GLN A 1175 46.28 31.97 30.02
N PHE A 1176 45.66 32.71 30.95
CA PHE A 1176 46.25 33.85 31.71
C PHE A 1176 45.97 35.20 30.99
N GLU A 1177 45.74 36.33 31.67
CA GLU A 1177 45.78 36.61 33.12
C GLU A 1177 44.88 37.81 33.50
N ASP A 1178 44.63 37.92 34.80
CA ASP A 1178 44.46 39.16 35.58
C ASP A 1178 43.23 40.11 35.49
N MET A 1179 42.98 40.66 36.69
CA MET A 1179 42.26 41.89 37.06
C MET A 1179 40.75 42.05 36.73
N GLU A 1180 39.91 42.59 37.63
CA GLU A 1180 39.91 42.69 39.11
C GLU A 1180 38.59 43.37 39.54
N ASN A 1181 38.32 43.44 40.85
CA ASN A 1181 37.51 44.49 41.49
C ASN A 1181 36.12 44.86 40.92
N MET A 1182 35.08 44.19 41.41
CA MET A 1182 34.06 44.76 42.32
C MET A 1182 32.78 43.90 42.31
N SER A 1183 32.08 43.57 43.40
CA SER A 1183 32.28 43.61 44.86
C SER A 1183 30.87 43.41 45.46
N HIS A 1184 30.68 42.42 46.34
CA HIS A 1184 29.53 42.19 47.24
C HIS A 1184 28.15 42.80 46.93
N LEU A 1185 27.14 41.92 46.91
CA LEU A 1185 26.14 41.95 47.97
C LEU A 1185 25.58 40.53 48.18
N ASP A 1186 25.69 40.04 49.41
CA ASP A 1186 25.36 38.67 49.81
C ASP A 1186 23.85 38.44 49.99
N PHE A 1187 23.38 37.22 49.71
CA PHE A 1187 22.54 36.49 50.68
C PHE A 1187 22.60 34.97 50.47
N GLN A 1188 22.72 34.25 51.60
CA GLN A 1188 22.70 32.79 51.74
C GLN A 1188 21.26 32.23 51.57
N ALA A 1189 21.00 30.93 51.35
CA ALA A 1189 21.74 29.78 50.79
C ALA A 1189 20.74 28.58 50.76
N LEU A 1190 21.01 27.52 49.97
CA LEU A 1190 20.80 26.09 50.33
C LEU A 1190 20.96 25.12 49.12
N THR A 1191 21.79 24.11 49.36
CA THR A 1191 21.84 22.75 48.77
C THR A 1191 20.81 22.31 47.70
N GLY A 1192 21.30 21.76 46.58
CA GLY A 1192 20.49 20.90 45.68
C GLY A 1192 21.24 20.46 44.40
N THR A 1193 21.57 19.18 44.26
CA THR A 1193 22.27 18.60 43.10
C THR A 1193 21.30 17.93 42.10
N ALA A 1194 21.33 18.29 40.81
CA ALA A 1194 20.98 17.40 39.68
C ALA A 1194 21.22 18.03 38.29
N GLY A 1195 21.59 17.17 37.32
CA GLY A 1195 21.09 17.09 35.94
C GLY A 1195 21.02 18.34 35.03
N GLY A 1196 21.67 18.28 33.86
CA GLY A 1196 21.60 19.35 32.85
C GLY A 1196 22.01 19.01 31.41
N SER A 1197 22.15 17.74 31.03
CA SER A 1197 22.47 17.34 29.65
C SER A 1197 21.23 17.42 28.76
N ALA A 1198 21.13 18.46 27.93
CA ALA A 1198 20.08 18.62 26.92
C ALA A 1198 20.56 18.17 25.53
N TRP A 1199 19.62 17.76 24.68
CA TRP A 1199 19.78 17.48 23.24
C TRP A 1199 20.82 18.41 22.55
N TRP A 1200 21.69 17.95 21.64
CA TRP A 1200 21.44 17.05 20.51
C TRP A 1200 22.73 16.36 20.07
N ASP A 1201 22.68 15.06 19.71
CA ASP A 1201 23.67 14.49 18.80
C ASP A 1201 23.06 13.34 17.95
N LEU A 1202 23.57 13.13 16.75
CA LEU A 1202 22.82 12.49 15.65
C LEU A 1202 23.22 11.04 15.35
N GLY A 1203 22.61 10.11 16.07
CA GLY A 1203 22.48 8.71 15.65
C GLY A 1203 21.09 8.44 15.07
N ASN A 1204 20.85 8.77 13.79
CA ASN A 1204 19.64 8.39 13.05
C ASN A 1204 19.75 8.68 11.53
N LEU A 1205 20.21 7.69 10.75
CA LEU A 1205 19.83 7.33 9.36
C LEU A 1205 20.79 6.29 8.77
#